data_AF-A0A0S9RAC0-F1
#
_entry.id   AF-A0A0S9RAC0-F1
#
_cell.length_a   1.000
_cell.length_b   1.000
_cell.length_c   1.000
_cell.angle_alpha   90.00
_cell.angle_beta   90.00
_cell.angle_gamma   90.00
#
_symmetry.space_group_name_H-M   'P 1'
#
loop_
_entity.id
_entity.type
_entity.pdbx_description
1 polymer ?
#
loop_
_entity_poly.entity_id
_entity_poly.type
_entity_poly.pdbx_seq_one_letter_code
_entity_poly.pdbx_strand_id
1 'polypeptide(L)'
;MATDLVARVRPASAPPAPTVDVPAPAGAQGYARHVHAQRDVAAPPADVVALATDLDRAHEWLTLHLSWRGGRPDRMVEGAEFVQQISLMDIPAQARWQVERADADGFALRGTGPMGITVGLWCTVVAHDGASAVRLDGALDGPPVRGPVGLTAVRSVETALATSLDALAGLLTGSGGPARIPDEPVLHETSGRLLDPTTPVLVGVGQVVVRTPDLSDPIEPAAMAAQALRAAAEDSGIGSDLLARADLVHAVPSASWTYPDQAGLVARLAGADDAGTVQTSPYGGDGGQLALNDAAHEVAEGRAHVVLVSGAEAGATVAALQAQGREPDWTRQPADAAPDRVIGTDRPANNEAETSVGLGAPIYAYALLESALRGAAGTDEAAHRARIADLWARHSAVAVDNPYAWDRTERTADEIATATPDNRAVSDPYTKLMCANLQVDLAAGVVVTSVAAAHALGIAQERWVFLHAGASATDEWFVSERADLASSPAIAAAGAAVLDHTGITADNLGPVDLYSCFPAAVQLGAQALGLPWDDPARPLSVTGGLTSAGGPGNGYGLHAVASLVPLLREQPDAYGLSSSLGWYATKHALGVYSARPPERRFAHLRPAFDRPAPRPALTDLDGDAVVEAVTVLRDRDGSAEAAIVAALTAGGARVLLRRESADDVALLTSADPLRRTLRIEEDRLVLVGDRQPLPGPPPAPVRTARDGDDVWVVTLDRPRVRNAIDRLTAQLLERAVDDAEADDTIRSIVLTGAGGTFCAGMDLAGANRGEVPVTDRRGPLGLTAEPPTKPTVAAVEGAALAGGFELALCADLVVAADDATFGLPEVKRGLLAAAGGLWRVSTRLPRAVALELALVGDALPAARLAEVGLVNAVVPRGQALEHALDLAHRIAANAPLSVAVGKRMVDAAPGWSPDEGFARQSELASPVLLSDDAREGVAAFAQKRPPVWTGR
;
A
#
# COMPACT_ATOMS: atom_id res chain seq x y z
N MET A 1 10.10 8.82 20.95
CA MET A 1 9.03 9.55 20.25
C MET A 1 7.88 8.59 19.96
N ALA A 2 7.09 8.24 20.98
CA ALA A 2 6.05 7.21 20.87
C ALA A 2 4.81 7.53 21.74
N THR A 3 4.49 8.81 21.92
CA THR A 3 3.47 9.25 22.89
C THR A 3 2.45 10.25 22.36
N ASP A 4 2.37 10.50 21.04
CA ASP A 4 1.52 11.59 20.51
C ASP A 4 0.41 11.15 19.53
N LEU A 5 0.08 9.85 19.49
CA LEU A 5 -1.01 9.31 18.65
C LEU A 5 -2.39 9.25 19.35
N VAL A 6 -2.49 9.71 20.60
CA VAL A 6 -3.75 9.63 21.38
C VAL A 6 -4.45 11.00 21.56
N ALA A 7 -3.86 12.10 21.08
CA ALA A 7 -4.26 13.44 21.53
C ALA A 7 -5.11 14.30 20.56
N ARG A 8 -5.73 13.75 19.50
CA ARG A 8 -6.51 14.57 18.54
C ARG A 8 -7.95 14.10 18.23
N VAL A 9 -8.58 13.36 19.12
CA VAL A 9 -10.05 13.40 19.22
C VAL A 9 -10.39 14.65 20.01
N ARG A 10 -10.94 15.69 19.37
CA ARG A 10 -11.62 16.75 20.13
C ARG A 10 -12.67 16.04 20.98
N PRO A 11 -12.64 16.14 22.33
CA PRO A 11 -13.74 15.61 23.10
C PRO A 11 -14.98 16.34 22.63
N ALA A 12 -15.96 15.61 22.11
CA ALA A 12 -17.32 16.12 21.99
C ALA A 12 -17.65 16.78 23.34
N SER A 13 -18.27 17.97 23.32
CA SER A 13 -18.73 18.63 24.53
C SER A 13 -19.43 17.59 25.40
N ALA A 14 -18.97 17.40 26.64
CA ALA A 14 -19.53 16.39 27.54
C ALA A 14 -21.07 16.48 27.48
N PRO A 15 -21.77 15.38 27.19
CA PRO A 15 -23.21 15.41 27.03
C PRO A 15 -23.84 16.00 28.30
N PRO A 16 -24.93 16.78 28.18
CA PRO A 16 -25.61 17.32 29.34
C PRO A 16 -25.95 16.18 30.31
N ALA A 17 -25.71 16.41 31.60
CA ALA A 17 -26.07 15.44 32.62
C ALA A 17 -27.56 15.08 32.49
N PRO A 18 -27.94 13.79 32.54
CA PRO A 18 -29.31 13.40 32.36
C PRO A 18 -30.21 14.04 33.41
N THR A 19 -31.40 14.47 33.01
CA THR A 19 -32.31 15.25 33.87
C THR A 19 -33.04 14.40 34.91
N VAL A 20 -33.14 13.09 34.69
CA VAL A 20 -33.76 12.11 35.59
C VAL A 20 -32.83 10.94 35.85
N ASP A 21 -32.53 10.59 37.09
CA ASP A 21 -31.70 9.42 37.43
C ASP A 21 -32.52 8.11 37.32
N VAL A 22 -32.09 7.19 36.46
CA VAL A 22 -32.76 5.89 36.24
C VAL A 22 -32.11 4.84 37.14
N PRO A 23 -32.89 4.11 37.97
CA PRO A 23 -32.33 3.15 38.91
C PRO A 23 -31.66 1.96 38.20
N ALA A 24 -30.62 1.41 38.82
CA ALA A 24 -29.94 0.23 38.31
C ALA A 24 -30.87 -1.01 38.30
N PRO A 25 -30.82 -1.84 37.24
CA PRO A 25 -31.71 -3.00 37.10
C PRO A 25 -31.38 -4.10 38.10
N ALA A 26 -32.43 -4.81 38.55
CA ALA A 26 -32.29 -5.98 39.41
C ALA A 26 -31.50 -7.09 38.67
N GLY A 27 -30.48 -7.65 39.32
CA GLY A 27 -29.64 -8.72 38.75
C GLY A 27 -28.26 -8.28 38.23
N ALA A 28 -28.08 -6.99 37.88
CA ALA A 28 -26.79 -6.47 37.42
C ALA A 28 -25.69 -6.56 38.51
N GLN A 29 -26.06 -6.40 39.79
CA GLN A 29 -25.15 -6.50 40.94
C GLN A 29 -24.59 -7.91 41.17
N GLY A 30 -25.16 -8.94 40.52
CA GLY A 30 -24.70 -10.33 40.64
C GLY A 30 -23.43 -10.65 39.84
N TYR A 31 -22.97 -9.72 39.00
CA TYR A 31 -21.79 -9.89 38.15
C TYR A 31 -20.56 -9.27 38.81
N ALA A 32 -19.37 -9.81 38.52
CA ALA A 32 -18.11 -9.28 39.05
C ALA A 32 -17.83 -7.83 38.61
N ARG A 33 -18.31 -7.43 37.44
CA ARG A 33 -18.18 -6.08 36.89
C ARG A 33 -19.48 -5.62 36.24
N HIS A 34 -19.80 -4.34 36.42
CA HIS A 34 -21.00 -3.70 35.92
C HIS A 34 -20.70 -2.23 35.59
N VAL A 35 -21.13 -1.79 34.41
CA VAL A 35 -21.06 -0.40 33.94
C VAL A 35 -22.40 0.01 33.35
N HIS A 36 -22.60 1.32 33.25
CA HIS A 36 -23.82 1.86 32.69
C HIS A 36 -23.56 3.19 32.01
N ALA A 37 -24.45 3.53 31.08
CA ALA A 37 -24.57 4.86 30.53
C ALA A 37 -26.05 5.27 30.56
N GLN A 38 -26.31 6.57 30.57
CA GLN A 38 -27.67 7.09 30.60
C GLN A 38 -27.78 8.38 29.80
N ARG A 39 -28.93 8.57 29.14
CA ARG A 39 -29.20 9.75 28.33
C ARG A 39 -30.70 10.06 28.26
N ASP A 40 -31.02 11.34 28.10
CA ASP A 40 -32.37 11.78 27.76
C ASP A 40 -32.58 11.68 26.24
N VAL A 41 -33.66 11.03 25.84
CA VAL A 41 -34.07 10.80 24.45
C VAL A 41 -35.37 11.54 24.22
N ALA A 42 -35.37 12.47 23.26
CA ALA A 42 -36.54 13.28 22.90
C ALA A 42 -37.57 12.48 22.07
N ALA A 43 -38.00 11.34 22.59
CA ALA A 43 -39.02 10.46 22.02
C ALA A 43 -39.85 9.80 23.14
N PRO A 44 -41.13 9.45 22.89
CA PRO A 44 -41.95 8.70 23.82
C PRO A 44 -41.36 7.32 24.17
N PRO A 45 -41.58 6.79 25.39
CA PRO A 45 -41.05 5.48 25.81
C PRO A 45 -41.43 4.33 24.88
N ALA A 46 -42.64 4.36 24.33
CA ALA A 46 -43.12 3.33 23.41
C ALA A 46 -42.25 3.22 22.15
N ASP A 47 -41.80 4.35 21.61
CA ASP A 47 -40.96 4.39 20.39
C ASP A 47 -39.53 3.93 20.72
N VAL A 48 -39.01 4.36 21.87
CA VAL A 48 -37.71 3.91 22.39
C VAL A 48 -37.68 2.40 22.56
N VAL A 49 -38.67 1.83 23.25
CA VAL A 49 -38.76 0.39 23.50
C VAL A 49 -38.99 -0.37 22.20
N ALA A 50 -39.83 0.15 21.30
CA ALA A 50 -40.07 -0.47 19.99
C ALA A 50 -38.78 -0.60 19.17
N LEU A 51 -37.91 0.42 19.19
CA LEU A 51 -36.59 0.37 18.54
C LEU A 51 -35.60 -0.52 19.30
N ALA A 52 -35.54 -0.40 20.63
CA ALA A 52 -34.57 -1.10 21.45
C ALA A 52 -34.79 -2.63 21.47
N THR A 53 -36.03 -3.08 21.25
CA THR A 53 -36.39 -4.51 21.21
C THR A 53 -36.44 -5.09 19.79
N ASP A 54 -36.25 -4.26 18.77
CA ASP A 54 -36.20 -4.68 17.38
C ASP A 54 -34.80 -5.24 17.04
N LEU A 55 -34.73 -6.56 16.86
CA LEU A 55 -33.46 -7.23 16.60
C LEU A 55 -32.99 -7.04 15.16
N ASP A 56 -33.90 -6.73 14.22
CA ASP A 56 -33.52 -6.35 12.86
C ASP A 56 -32.81 -5.00 12.86
N ARG A 57 -33.18 -4.11 13.80
CA ARG A 57 -32.64 -2.75 13.89
C ARG A 57 -31.60 -2.56 15.00
N ALA A 58 -31.27 -3.60 15.75
CA ALA A 58 -30.30 -3.51 16.84
C ALA A 58 -28.92 -3.06 16.35
N HIS A 59 -28.52 -3.45 15.13
CA HIS A 59 -27.27 -3.05 14.53
C HIS A 59 -27.18 -1.52 14.35
N GLU A 60 -28.29 -0.83 14.07
CA GLU A 60 -28.33 0.63 13.84
C GLU A 60 -27.89 1.46 15.06
N TRP A 61 -28.03 0.92 16.28
CA TRP A 61 -27.75 1.66 17.51
C TRP A 61 -26.85 0.94 18.52
N LEU A 62 -26.91 -0.39 18.64
CA LEU A 62 -26.17 -1.11 19.66
C LEU A 62 -24.72 -1.30 19.21
N THR A 63 -23.80 -0.45 19.69
CA THR A 63 -22.37 -0.43 19.32
C THR A 63 -21.66 -1.76 19.60
N LEU A 64 -22.12 -2.50 20.62
CA LEU A 64 -21.59 -3.83 20.93
C LEU A 64 -21.95 -4.87 19.87
N HIS A 65 -22.98 -4.67 19.04
CA HIS A 65 -23.39 -5.63 18.01
C HIS A 65 -22.37 -5.66 16.85
N LEU A 66 -22.02 -6.85 16.37
CA LEU A 66 -21.26 -7.06 15.13
C LEU A 66 -22.11 -7.80 14.09
N SER A 67 -22.62 -8.99 14.44
CA SER A 67 -23.47 -9.79 13.54
C SER A 67 -24.33 -10.80 14.32
N TRP A 68 -25.27 -11.45 13.65
CA TRP A 68 -26.06 -12.56 14.21
C TRP A 68 -25.49 -13.93 13.82
N ARG A 69 -25.78 -14.97 14.60
CA ARG A 69 -25.44 -16.37 14.26
C ARG A 69 -26.67 -17.25 14.35
N GLY A 70 -27.04 -17.87 13.23
CA GLY A 70 -28.21 -18.76 13.15
C GLY A 70 -29.53 -17.98 13.13
N GLY A 71 -30.65 -18.67 13.38
CA GLY A 71 -31.96 -18.04 13.45
C GLY A 71 -32.15 -17.21 14.73
N ARG A 72 -32.89 -16.11 14.61
CA ARG A 72 -33.33 -15.27 15.73
C ARG A 72 -34.78 -14.80 15.48
N PRO A 73 -35.50 -14.35 16.51
CA PRO A 73 -36.76 -13.65 16.29
C PRO A 73 -36.49 -12.23 15.73
N ASP A 74 -37.51 -11.65 15.11
CA ASP A 74 -37.47 -10.27 14.61
C ASP A 74 -37.46 -9.26 15.77
N ARG A 75 -38.09 -9.62 16.89
CA ARG A 75 -38.13 -8.81 18.12
C ARG A 75 -37.77 -9.62 19.36
N MET A 76 -37.25 -8.94 20.38
CA MET A 76 -37.06 -9.52 21.70
C MET A 76 -38.42 -9.86 22.32
N VAL A 77 -38.61 -11.14 22.65
CA VAL A 77 -39.77 -11.65 23.37
C VAL A 77 -39.25 -12.42 24.57
N GLU A 78 -39.88 -12.25 25.73
CA GLU A 78 -39.51 -12.96 26.95
C GLU A 78 -39.41 -14.47 26.72
N GLY A 79 -38.30 -15.07 27.16
CA GLY A 79 -37.98 -16.48 26.97
C GLY A 79 -37.35 -16.83 25.62
N ALA A 80 -37.20 -15.90 24.68
CA ALA A 80 -36.50 -16.15 23.42
C ALA A 80 -35.00 -16.33 23.62
N GLU A 81 -34.38 -17.16 22.76
CA GLU A 81 -32.94 -17.38 22.71
C GLU A 81 -32.39 -17.04 21.32
N PHE A 82 -31.22 -16.42 21.28
CA PHE A 82 -30.53 -16.11 20.03
C PHE A 82 -29.02 -15.98 20.24
N VAL A 83 -28.25 -15.99 19.15
CA VAL A 83 -26.79 -15.90 19.21
C VAL A 83 -26.31 -14.67 18.45
N GLN A 84 -25.45 -13.89 19.08
CA GLN A 84 -24.90 -12.65 18.57
C GLN A 84 -23.37 -12.71 18.58
N GLN A 85 -22.71 -12.12 17.58
CA GLN A 85 -21.33 -11.67 17.69
C GLN A 85 -21.34 -10.25 18.27
N ILE A 86 -20.63 -10.06 19.38
CA ILE A 86 -20.48 -8.76 20.02
C ILE A 86 -19.01 -8.35 20.05
N SER A 87 -18.73 -7.04 20.03
CA SER A 87 -17.39 -6.50 20.27
C SER A 87 -17.15 -6.36 21.77
N LEU A 88 -16.07 -6.96 22.27
CA LEU A 88 -15.57 -6.75 23.63
C LEU A 88 -14.08 -6.39 23.53
N MET A 89 -13.72 -5.15 23.91
CA MET A 89 -12.36 -4.60 23.71
C MET A 89 -11.95 -4.50 22.23
N ASP A 90 -12.90 -4.18 21.34
CA ASP A 90 -12.70 -4.14 19.89
C ASP A 90 -12.39 -5.51 19.27
N ILE A 91 -12.79 -6.59 19.96
CA ILE A 91 -12.57 -7.95 19.50
C ILE A 91 -13.90 -8.72 19.41
N PRO A 92 -14.17 -9.42 18.30
CA PRO A 92 -15.37 -10.23 18.16
C PRO A 92 -15.46 -11.39 19.17
N ALA A 93 -16.59 -11.49 19.86
CA ALA A 93 -16.91 -12.55 20.79
C ALA A 93 -18.35 -13.06 20.58
N GLN A 94 -18.56 -14.36 20.68
CA GLN A 94 -19.90 -14.94 20.56
C GLN A 94 -20.65 -14.88 21.89
N ALA A 95 -21.81 -14.24 21.93
CA ALA A 95 -22.75 -14.27 23.05
C ALA A 95 -24.01 -15.06 22.69
N ARG A 96 -24.38 -16.03 23.52
CA ARG A 96 -25.68 -16.74 23.45
C ARG A 96 -26.62 -16.13 24.46
N TRP A 97 -27.64 -15.43 23.98
CA TRP A 97 -28.57 -14.66 24.78
C TRP A 97 -29.86 -15.43 25.08
N GLN A 98 -30.38 -15.20 26.27
CA GLN A 98 -31.74 -15.49 26.69
C GLN A 98 -32.40 -14.16 27.11
N VAL A 99 -33.59 -13.89 26.58
CA VAL A 99 -34.38 -12.71 26.96
C VAL A 99 -35.07 -13.00 28.29
N GLU A 100 -34.60 -12.37 29.37
CA GLU A 100 -35.24 -12.49 30.69
C GLU A 100 -36.46 -11.57 30.83
N ARG A 101 -36.48 -10.45 30.10
CA ARG A 101 -37.57 -9.47 30.12
C ARG A 101 -37.60 -8.67 28.83
N ALA A 102 -38.78 -8.41 28.29
CA ALA A 102 -39.02 -7.44 27.23
C ALA A 102 -40.45 -6.89 27.38
N ASP A 103 -40.57 -5.67 27.90
CA ASP A 103 -41.85 -5.04 28.27
C ASP A 103 -41.83 -3.52 27.99
N ALA A 104 -42.84 -2.79 28.48
CA ALA A 104 -42.98 -1.34 28.25
C ALA A 104 -41.88 -0.47 28.90
N ASP A 105 -41.08 -1.04 29.81
CA ASP A 105 -39.99 -0.37 30.51
C ASP A 105 -38.61 -0.79 29.96
N GLY A 106 -38.56 -1.52 28.85
CA GLY A 106 -37.33 -1.93 28.14
C GLY A 106 -37.08 -3.45 28.13
N PHE A 107 -35.82 -3.86 28.22
CA PHE A 107 -35.44 -5.27 28.12
C PHE A 107 -34.34 -5.69 29.11
N ALA A 108 -34.21 -7.00 29.33
CA ALA A 108 -33.13 -7.64 30.06
C ALA A 108 -32.66 -8.89 29.32
N LEU A 109 -31.36 -8.96 29.03
CA LEU A 109 -30.72 -10.11 28.39
C LEU A 109 -29.68 -10.73 29.32
N ARG A 110 -29.66 -12.06 29.33
CA ARG A 110 -28.61 -12.84 29.97
C ARG A 110 -27.89 -13.71 28.96
N GLY A 111 -26.57 -13.64 28.97
CA GLY A 111 -25.72 -14.20 27.94
C GLY A 111 -24.61 -15.11 28.47
N THR A 112 -24.23 -16.09 27.67
CA THR A 112 -23.00 -16.87 27.87
C THR A 112 -22.05 -16.72 26.69
N GLY A 113 -20.77 -16.48 26.97
CA GLY A 113 -19.70 -16.29 26.01
C GLY A 113 -18.66 -17.42 26.03
N PRO A 114 -17.62 -17.35 25.18
CA PRO A 114 -16.52 -18.30 25.19
C PRO A 114 -15.77 -18.29 26.53
N MET A 115 -15.05 -19.38 26.83
CA MET A 115 -14.21 -19.52 28.03
C MET A 115 -14.94 -19.33 29.38
N GLY A 116 -16.26 -19.55 29.42
CA GLY A 116 -17.05 -19.46 30.66
C GLY A 116 -17.36 -18.03 31.10
N ILE A 117 -17.25 -17.05 30.20
CA ILE A 117 -17.70 -15.67 30.44
C ILE A 117 -19.23 -15.64 30.45
N THR A 118 -19.82 -14.92 31.40
CA THR A 118 -21.25 -14.58 31.40
C THR A 118 -21.40 -13.09 31.20
N VAL A 119 -22.35 -12.70 30.35
CA VAL A 119 -22.61 -11.31 29.97
C VAL A 119 -24.06 -10.96 30.30
N GLY A 120 -24.33 -9.74 30.72
CA GLY A 120 -25.69 -9.22 30.86
C GLY A 120 -25.83 -7.88 30.15
N LEU A 121 -26.98 -7.63 29.55
CA LEU A 121 -27.32 -6.36 28.90
C LEU A 121 -28.75 -5.98 29.27
N TRP A 122 -28.94 -4.76 29.79
CA TRP A 122 -30.26 -4.23 30.12
C TRP A 122 -30.47 -2.89 29.43
N CYS A 123 -31.72 -2.65 29.06
CA CYS A 123 -32.22 -1.33 28.68
C CYS A 123 -33.40 -1.00 29.60
N THR A 124 -33.31 0.13 30.30
CA THR A 124 -34.36 0.64 31.18
C THR A 124 -34.83 1.99 30.67
N VAL A 125 -36.12 2.12 30.43
CA VAL A 125 -36.74 3.34 29.86
C VAL A 125 -37.72 3.92 30.88
N VAL A 126 -37.57 5.20 31.21
CA VAL A 126 -38.44 5.93 32.14
C VAL A 126 -38.99 7.18 31.45
N ALA A 127 -40.31 7.39 31.53
CA ALA A 127 -40.95 8.58 30.97
C ALA A 127 -40.65 9.84 31.80
N HIS A 128 -40.36 10.97 31.14
CA HIS A 128 -40.26 12.28 31.80
C HIS A 128 -40.53 13.44 30.83
N ASP A 129 -41.37 14.40 31.22
CA ASP A 129 -41.65 15.66 30.48
C ASP A 129 -41.85 15.52 28.96
N GLY A 130 -42.56 14.48 28.52
CA GLY A 130 -42.82 14.23 27.08
C GLY A 130 -41.64 13.62 26.32
N ALA A 131 -40.59 13.22 27.02
CA ALA A 131 -39.40 12.51 26.55
C ALA A 131 -39.16 11.23 27.38
N SER A 132 -38.04 10.56 27.14
CA SER A 132 -37.63 9.34 27.87
C SER A 132 -36.23 9.48 28.44
N ALA A 133 -36.01 9.10 29.68
CA ALA A 133 -34.68 8.82 30.21
C ALA A 133 -34.36 7.34 29.95
N VAL A 134 -33.27 7.08 29.22
CA VAL A 134 -32.87 5.73 28.80
C VAL A 134 -31.53 5.39 29.45
N ARG A 135 -31.48 4.24 30.12
CA ARG A 135 -30.29 3.69 30.76
C ARG A 135 -29.94 2.35 30.14
N LEU A 136 -28.69 2.20 29.71
CA LEU A 136 -28.14 0.91 29.34
C LEU A 136 -27.17 0.44 30.42
N ASP A 137 -27.31 -0.81 30.82
CA ASP A 137 -26.39 -1.46 31.76
C ASP A 137 -25.74 -2.67 31.08
N GLY A 138 -24.42 -2.76 31.18
CA GLY A 138 -23.63 -3.89 30.71
C GLY A 138 -22.91 -4.54 31.88
N ALA A 139 -22.98 -5.87 31.99
CA ALA A 139 -22.33 -6.62 33.06
C ALA A 139 -21.54 -7.80 32.54
N LEU A 140 -20.41 -8.09 33.18
CA LEU A 140 -19.46 -9.15 32.81
C LEU A 140 -19.03 -9.92 34.07
N ASP A 141 -19.00 -11.25 33.96
CA ASP A 141 -18.42 -12.14 34.97
C ASP A 141 -17.77 -13.37 34.29
N GLY A 142 -16.98 -14.13 35.05
CA GLY A 142 -16.23 -15.29 34.58
C GLY A 142 -14.72 -15.19 34.87
N PRO A 143 -13.97 -16.31 34.75
CA PRO A 143 -12.55 -16.36 35.11
C PRO A 143 -11.67 -15.31 34.42
N PRO A 144 -11.81 -15.04 33.10
CA PRO A 144 -11.02 -14.00 32.42
C PRO A 144 -11.32 -12.57 32.90
N VAL A 145 -12.55 -12.31 33.35
CA VAL A 145 -13.04 -10.98 33.75
C VAL A 145 -12.56 -10.58 35.16
N ARG A 146 -12.27 -11.56 36.02
CA ARG A 146 -11.76 -11.33 37.38
C ARG A 146 -10.26 -11.01 37.43
N GLY A 147 -9.57 -11.02 36.28
CA GLY A 147 -8.17 -10.61 36.10
C GLY A 147 -8.00 -9.16 35.59
N PRO A 148 -6.74 -8.72 35.34
CA PRO A 148 -6.44 -7.35 34.90
C PRO A 148 -7.09 -6.95 33.57
N VAL A 149 -7.38 -7.92 32.69
CA VAL A 149 -8.11 -7.75 31.43
C VAL A 149 -9.52 -7.18 31.63
N GLY A 150 -10.14 -7.51 32.77
CA GLY A 150 -11.50 -7.11 33.08
C GLY A 150 -11.70 -5.59 33.19
N LEU A 151 -10.68 -4.83 33.59
CA LEU A 151 -10.79 -3.37 33.70
C LEU A 151 -10.87 -2.68 32.33
N THR A 152 -10.07 -3.13 31.37
CA THR A 152 -10.10 -2.62 29.99
C THR A 152 -11.40 -3.02 29.28
N ALA A 153 -11.83 -4.28 29.45
CA ALA A 153 -13.10 -4.78 28.91
C ALA A 153 -14.29 -3.95 29.37
N VAL A 154 -14.34 -3.62 30.66
CA VAL A 154 -15.42 -2.84 31.26
C VAL A 154 -15.45 -1.41 30.72
N ARG A 155 -14.29 -0.78 30.55
CA ARG A 155 -14.20 0.58 29.99
C ARG A 155 -14.62 0.63 28.51
N SER A 156 -14.22 -0.38 27.73
CA SER A 156 -14.67 -0.52 26.33
C SER A 156 -16.19 -0.69 26.24
N VAL A 157 -16.77 -1.53 27.10
CA VAL A 157 -18.24 -1.69 27.18
C VAL A 157 -18.92 -0.38 27.59
N GLU A 158 -18.41 0.33 28.59
CA GLU A 158 -18.96 1.62 29.02
C GLU A 158 -19.00 2.65 27.88
N THR A 159 -17.89 2.79 27.14
CA THR A 159 -17.85 3.65 25.95
C THR A 159 -18.85 3.19 24.89
N ALA A 160 -18.93 1.89 24.60
CA ALA A 160 -19.88 1.36 23.64
C ALA A 160 -21.35 1.60 24.05
N LEU A 161 -21.69 1.51 25.34
CA LEU A 161 -23.03 1.81 25.83
C LEU A 161 -23.38 3.30 25.66
N ALA A 162 -22.44 4.21 25.94
CA ALA A 162 -22.62 5.64 25.73
C ALA A 162 -22.85 5.96 24.25
N THR A 163 -22.00 5.46 23.36
CA THR A 163 -22.16 5.59 21.90
C THR A 163 -23.49 5.00 21.41
N SER A 164 -23.93 3.90 22.02
CA SER A 164 -25.20 3.25 21.65
C SER A 164 -26.41 4.11 22.00
N LEU A 165 -26.39 4.79 23.14
CA LEU A 165 -27.45 5.74 23.52
C LEU A 165 -27.51 6.94 22.58
N ASP A 166 -26.36 7.42 22.13
CA ASP A 166 -26.27 8.55 21.19
C ASP A 166 -26.87 8.17 19.83
N ALA A 167 -26.51 6.99 19.32
CA ALA A 167 -27.09 6.45 18.08
C ALA A 167 -28.60 6.20 18.20
N LEU A 168 -29.05 5.57 19.29
CA LEU A 168 -30.47 5.32 19.55
C LEU A 168 -31.28 6.63 19.61
N ALA A 169 -30.76 7.64 20.31
CA ALA A 169 -31.40 8.95 20.39
C ALA A 169 -31.46 9.64 19.01
N GLY A 170 -30.39 9.52 18.23
CA GLY A 170 -30.30 10.04 16.88
C GLY A 170 -31.35 9.44 15.93
N LEU A 171 -31.51 8.12 15.92
CA LEU A 171 -32.50 7.42 15.07
C LEU A 171 -33.94 7.85 15.35
N LEU A 172 -34.27 8.11 16.62
CA LEU A 172 -35.63 8.48 17.03
C LEU A 172 -35.95 9.96 16.80
N THR A 173 -34.93 10.82 16.74
CA THR A 173 -35.09 12.26 16.53
C THR A 173 -34.81 12.70 15.09
N GLY A 174 -34.41 11.77 14.21
CA GLY A 174 -34.00 12.05 12.84
C GLY A 174 -32.70 12.84 12.74
N SER A 175 -31.92 12.90 13.83
CA SER A 175 -30.64 13.63 13.94
C SER A 175 -29.43 12.69 14.05
N GLY A 176 -29.64 11.38 13.88
CA GLY A 176 -28.61 10.35 14.06
C GLY A 176 -27.62 10.26 12.92
N GLY A 177 -26.37 9.98 13.28
CA GLY A 177 -25.30 9.56 12.36
C GLY A 177 -25.69 8.30 11.57
N PRO A 178 -24.84 7.88 10.61
CA PRO A 178 -25.20 6.87 9.63
C PRO A 178 -25.71 5.59 10.30
N ALA A 179 -26.89 5.12 9.85
CA ALA A 179 -27.41 3.81 10.24
C ALA A 179 -26.31 2.77 9.99
N ARG A 180 -25.93 2.05 11.05
CA ARG A 180 -24.90 1.01 10.98
C ARG A 180 -25.26 0.02 9.89
N ILE A 181 -24.28 -0.49 9.16
CA ILE A 181 -24.51 -1.45 8.07
C ILE A 181 -24.42 -2.85 8.68
N PRO A 182 -25.42 -3.73 8.50
CA PRO A 182 -25.37 -5.08 9.06
C PRO A 182 -24.30 -5.92 8.36
N ASP A 183 -23.36 -6.50 9.13
CA ASP A 183 -22.33 -7.42 8.64
C ASP A 183 -22.89 -8.83 8.38
N GLU A 184 -23.91 -8.91 7.53
CA GLU A 184 -24.53 -10.17 7.13
C GLU A 184 -24.05 -10.60 5.74
N PRO A 185 -23.75 -11.89 5.54
CA PRO A 185 -23.41 -12.40 4.22
C PRO A 185 -24.51 -12.13 3.20
N VAL A 186 -24.12 -11.67 2.01
CA VAL A 186 -25.07 -11.23 0.97
C VAL A 186 -25.15 -12.25 -0.15
N LEU A 187 -26.37 -12.66 -0.53
CA LEU A 187 -26.56 -13.55 -1.69
C LEU A 187 -26.40 -12.75 -2.97
N HIS A 188 -25.40 -13.08 -3.78
CA HIS A 188 -25.28 -12.57 -5.13
C HIS A 188 -26.20 -13.36 -6.07
N GLU A 189 -27.26 -12.71 -6.55
CA GLU A 189 -28.41 -13.34 -7.23
C GLU A 189 -27.97 -14.10 -8.49
N THR A 190 -27.17 -13.46 -9.34
CA THR A 190 -26.76 -14.03 -10.63
C THR A 190 -25.85 -15.25 -10.46
N SER A 191 -24.98 -15.27 -9.45
CA SER A 191 -24.04 -16.38 -9.23
C SER A 191 -24.57 -17.42 -8.25
N GLY A 192 -25.62 -17.11 -7.48
CA GLY A 192 -26.12 -17.92 -6.37
C GLY A 192 -25.15 -18.07 -5.20
N ARG A 193 -24.06 -17.28 -5.16
CA ARG A 193 -23.03 -17.36 -4.12
C ARG A 193 -23.36 -16.44 -2.96
N LEU A 194 -23.20 -16.95 -1.74
CA LEU A 194 -23.21 -16.13 -0.53
C LEU A 194 -21.84 -15.49 -0.37
N LEU A 195 -21.78 -14.16 -0.38
CA LEU A 195 -20.57 -13.36 -0.30
C LEU A 195 -20.27 -12.95 1.14
N ASP A 196 -18.99 -12.83 1.48
CA ASP A 196 -18.55 -12.25 2.74
C ASP A 196 -19.02 -10.78 2.80
N PRO A 197 -19.63 -10.31 3.90
CA PRO A 197 -20.16 -8.95 4.02
C PRO A 197 -19.13 -7.87 3.67
N THR A 198 -17.84 -8.12 3.96
CA THR A 198 -16.72 -7.20 3.75
C THR A 198 -16.12 -7.27 2.33
N THR A 199 -16.70 -8.05 1.42
CA THR A 199 -16.20 -8.11 0.03
C THR A 199 -16.29 -6.72 -0.62
N PRO A 200 -15.17 -6.14 -1.10
CA PRO A 200 -15.19 -4.83 -1.72
C PRO A 200 -15.80 -4.87 -3.13
N VAL A 201 -16.64 -3.89 -3.43
CA VAL A 201 -17.35 -3.75 -4.70
C VAL A 201 -17.41 -2.28 -5.11
N LEU A 202 -17.11 -2.00 -6.38
CA LEU A 202 -17.33 -0.69 -6.99
C LEU A 202 -18.78 -0.62 -7.41
N VAL A 203 -19.52 0.34 -6.87
CA VAL A 203 -20.97 0.49 -7.10
C VAL A 203 -21.33 1.69 -7.96
N GLY A 204 -20.41 2.65 -8.07
CA GLY A 204 -20.63 3.89 -8.80
C GLY A 204 -19.32 4.44 -9.37
N VAL A 205 -19.36 4.89 -10.63
CA VAL A 205 -18.25 5.59 -11.28
C VAL A 205 -18.74 6.86 -11.96
N GLY A 206 -17.94 7.93 -11.91
CA GLY A 206 -18.31 9.23 -12.45
C GLY A 206 -17.11 9.95 -13.05
N GLN A 207 -17.34 10.66 -14.14
CA GLN A 207 -16.31 11.44 -14.82
C GLN A 207 -16.84 12.83 -15.21
N VAL A 208 -15.96 13.82 -15.14
CA VAL A 208 -16.22 15.21 -15.54
C VAL A 208 -15.16 15.62 -16.56
N VAL A 209 -15.58 16.34 -17.60
CA VAL A 209 -14.70 16.94 -18.61
C VAL A 209 -15.13 18.37 -18.92
N VAL A 210 -14.19 19.32 -18.84
CA VAL A 210 -14.44 20.75 -19.12
C VAL A 210 -13.54 21.21 -20.27
N ARG A 211 -13.97 21.00 -21.51
CA ARG A 211 -13.16 21.37 -22.70
C ARG A 211 -13.06 22.87 -22.93
N THR A 212 -14.02 23.63 -22.41
CA THR A 212 -14.11 25.09 -22.56
C THR A 212 -14.36 25.70 -21.18
N PRO A 213 -13.32 25.97 -20.40
CA PRO A 213 -13.47 26.49 -19.04
C PRO A 213 -13.99 27.93 -19.03
N ASP A 214 -14.87 28.24 -18.07
CA ASP A 214 -15.27 29.61 -17.77
C ASP A 214 -14.18 30.30 -16.95
N LEU A 215 -13.46 31.23 -17.56
CA LEU A 215 -12.35 31.93 -16.92
C LEU A 215 -12.83 33.08 -16.00
N SER A 216 -14.13 33.37 -15.96
CA SER A 216 -14.71 34.34 -15.03
C SER A 216 -15.06 33.72 -13.68
N ASP A 217 -15.40 32.43 -13.68
CA ASP A 217 -15.69 31.62 -12.49
C ASP A 217 -15.07 30.22 -12.63
N PRO A 218 -13.72 30.11 -12.59
CA PRO A 218 -13.03 28.84 -12.84
C PRO A 218 -13.24 27.86 -11.69
N ILE A 219 -13.76 26.67 -12.01
CA ILE A 219 -13.98 25.60 -11.02
C ILE A 219 -12.63 25.01 -10.59
N GLU A 220 -12.40 24.93 -9.27
CA GLU A 220 -11.17 24.35 -8.73
C GLU A 220 -11.13 22.81 -8.79
N PRO A 221 -9.95 22.17 -8.86
CA PRO A 221 -9.83 20.71 -8.95
C PRO A 221 -10.60 19.95 -7.87
N ALA A 222 -10.53 20.38 -6.60
CA ALA A 222 -11.28 19.71 -5.52
C ALA A 222 -12.81 19.75 -5.73
N ALA A 223 -13.33 20.84 -6.30
CA ALA A 223 -14.75 20.95 -6.65
C ALA A 223 -15.13 20.06 -7.84
N MET A 224 -14.25 19.92 -8.84
CA MET A 224 -14.43 18.97 -9.95
C MET A 224 -14.42 17.52 -9.45
N ALA A 225 -13.51 17.18 -8.53
CA ALA A 225 -13.45 15.86 -7.90
C ALA A 225 -14.76 15.54 -7.16
N ALA A 226 -15.30 16.50 -6.40
CA ALA A 226 -16.62 16.36 -5.75
C ALA A 226 -17.77 16.24 -6.77
N GLN A 227 -17.72 16.94 -7.90
CA GLN A 227 -18.69 16.75 -9.00
C GLN A 227 -18.61 15.34 -9.59
N ALA A 228 -17.41 14.80 -9.79
CA ALA A 228 -17.23 13.43 -10.28
C ALA A 228 -17.76 12.38 -9.28
N LEU A 229 -17.57 12.60 -7.97
CA LEU A 229 -18.18 11.77 -6.92
C LEU A 229 -19.72 11.83 -6.94
N ARG A 230 -20.31 13.01 -7.17
CA ARG A 230 -21.77 13.12 -7.34
C ARG A 230 -22.25 12.34 -8.56
N ALA A 231 -21.54 12.41 -9.68
CA ALA A 231 -21.85 11.60 -10.86
C ALA A 231 -21.72 10.09 -10.57
N ALA A 232 -20.72 9.68 -9.79
CA ALA A 232 -20.56 8.29 -9.35
C ALA A 232 -21.71 7.84 -8.44
N ALA A 233 -22.19 8.73 -7.57
CA ALA A 233 -23.33 8.46 -6.71
C ALA A 233 -24.64 8.33 -7.51
N GLU A 234 -24.84 9.12 -8.56
CA GLU A 234 -25.94 8.96 -9.51
C GLU A 234 -25.85 7.63 -10.28
N ASP A 235 -24.66 7.25 -10.74
CA ASP A 235 -24.42 5.96 -11.40
C ASP A 235 -24.79 4.76 -10.52
N SER A 236 -24.59 4.85 -9.20
CA SER A 236 -25.01 3.82 -8.24
C SER A 236 -26.54 3.66 -8.12
N GLY A 237 -27.31 4.68 -8.50
CA GLY A 237 -28.77 4.76 -8.36
C GLY A 237 -29.26 5.28 -7.00
N ILE A 238 -28.36 5.68 -6.09
CA ILE A 238 -28.70 6.22 -4.76
C ILE A 238 -28.64 7.75 -4.72
N GLY A 239 -27.76 8.37 -5.51
CA GLY A 239 -27.55 9.82 -5.48
C GLY A 239 -26.73 10.28 -4.26
N SER A 240 -26.79 11.58 -3.95
CA SER A 240 -25.90 12.22 -2.97
C SER A 240 -25.95 11.65 -1.56
N ASP A 241 -27.06 11.01 -1.17
CA ASP A 241 -27.20 10.37 0.15
C ASP A 241 -26.17 9.25 0.39
N LEU A 242 -25.64 8.65 -0.69
CA LEU A 242 -24.54 7.70 -0.62
C LEU A 242 -23.24 8.36 -0.15
N LEU A 243 -22.96 9.59 -0.61
CA LEU A 243 -21.71 10.29 -0.29
C LEU A 243 -21.62 10.67 1.18
N ALA A 244 -22.75 11.11 1.76
CA ALA A 244 -22.84 11.48 3.17
C ALA A 244 -22.62 10.29 4.13
N ARG A 245 -22.61 9.05 3.63
CA ARG A 245 -22.37 7.82 4.40
C ARG A 245 -20.93 7.33 4.34
N ALA A 246 -20.04 8.08 3.69
CA ALA A 246 -18.65 7.68 3.56
C ALA A 246 -17.97 7.59 4.92
N ASP A 247 -17.30 6.47 5.17
CA ASP A 247 -16.40 6.31 6.30
C ASP A 247 -15.04 6.92 5.99
N LEU A 248 -14.62 6.86 4.71
CA LEU A 248 -13.35 7.37 4.22
C LEU A 248 -13.50 8.12 2.89
N VAL A 249 -12.70 9.19 2.74
CA VAL A 249 -12.51 9.92 1.48
C VAL A 249 -11.04 9.87 1.09
N HIS A 250 -10.79 9.20 -0.04
CA HIS A 250 -9.49 9.08 -0.68
C HIS A 250 -9.37 10.12 -1.79
N ALA A 251 -8.30 10.93 -1.77
CA ALA A 251 -7.99 11.87 -2.83
C ALA A 251 -6.63 11.58 -3.48
N VAL A 252 -6.61 11.71 -4.81
CA VAL A 252 -5.40 11.78 -5.61
C VAL A 252 -5.05 13.26 -5.80
N PRO A 253 -3.91 13.74 -5.27
CA PRO A 253 -3.52 15.15 -5.35
C PRO A 253 -3.44 15.67 -6.78
N SER A 254 -3.97 16.87 -6.97
CA SER A 254 -3.85 17.61 -8.23
C SER A 254 -2.46 18.22 -8.39
N ALA A 255 -1.87 18.03 -9.56
CA ALA A 255 -0.64 18.69 -9.99
C ALA A 255 -0.90 20.14 -10.44
N SER A 256 -2.11 20.45 -10.93
CA SER A 256 -2.50 21.80 -11.37
C SER A 256 -2.71 22.78 -10.21
N TRP A 257 -3.10 22.29 -9.03
CA TRP A 257 -3.17 23.06 -7.79
C TRP A 257 -2.98 22.16 -6.56
N THR A 258 -1.92 22.38 -5.81
CA THR A 258 -1.57 21.51 -4.68
C THR A 258 -2.28 21.93 -3.40
N TYR A 259 -3.03 21.00 -2.83
CA TYR A 259 -3.66 21.14 -1.51
C TYR A 259 -2.88 20.30 -0.49
N PRO A 260 -2.49 20.86 0.68
CA PRO A 260 -1.97 20.07 1.78
C PRO A 260 -2.90 18.92 2.19
N ASP A 261 -4.21 19.16 2.21
CA ASP A 261 -5.27 18.19 2.48
C ASP A 261 -6.40 18.29 1.43
N GLN A 262 -6.17 17.72 0.25
CA GLN A 262 -7.20 17.64 -0.79
C GLN A 262 -8.36 16.75 -0.37
N ALA A 263 -8.08 15.65 0.33
CA ALA A 263 -9.09 14.70 0.79
C ALA A 263 -10.13 15.36 1.69
N GLY A 264 -9.71 16.11 2.71
CA GLY A 264 -10.61 16.84 3.59
C GLY A 264 -11.37 17.97 2.89
N LEU A 265 -10.79 18.62 1.87
CA LEU A 265 -11.54 19.58 1.06
C LEU A 265 -12.61 18.91 0.21
N VAL A 266 -12.29 17.79 -0.45
CA VAL A 266 -13.25 17.01 -1.23
C VAL A 266 -14.36 16.46 -0.33
N ALA A 267 -14.03 15.96 0.86
CA ALA A 267 -15.00 15.46 1.82
C ALA A 267 -16.08 16.50 2.15
N ARG A 268 -15.67 17.72 2.52
CA ARG A 268 -16.60 18.85 2.76
C ARG A 268 -17.43 19.19 1.53
N LEU A 269 -16.81 19.25 0.35
CA LEU A 269 -17.52 19.59 -0.89
C LEU A 269 -18.51 18.48 -1.31
N ALA A 270 -18.22 17.23 -0.99
CA ALA A 270 -19.09 16.08 -1.26
C ALA A 270 -20.20 15.90 -0.21
N GLY A 271 -20.15 16.61 0.92
CA GLY A 271 -21.09 16.46 2.05
C GLY A 271 -20.78 15.26 2.96
N ALA A 272 -19.51 14.86 3.03
CA ALA A 272 -18.99 13.75 3.81
C ALA A 272 -18.07 14.26 4.95
N ASP A 273 -18.51 15.29 5.68
CA ASP A 273 -17.69 16.02 6.66
C ASP A 273 -17.13 15.16 7.81
N ASP A 274 -17.80 14.05 8.13
CA ASP A 274 -17.41 13.14 9.23
C ASP A 274 -16.49 11.99 8.79
N ALA A 275 -16.18 11.89 7.49
CA ALA A 275 -15.33 10.83 6.95
C ALA A 275 -13.85 11.04 7.29
N GLY A 276 -13.13 9.96 7.57
CA GLY A 276 -11.67 9.98 7.63
C GLY A 276 -11.05 10.28 6.27
N THR A 277 -9.86 10.88 6.26
CA THR A 277 -9.25 11.41 5.04
C THR A 277 -7.94 10.69 4.70
N VAL A 278 -7.85 10.21 3.45
CA VAL A 278 -6.66 9.53 2.94
C VAL A 278 -6.22 10.22 1.66
N GLN A 279 -4.92 10.40 1.49
CA GLN A 279 -4.37 11.01 0.28
C GLN A 279 -3.18 10.19 -0.23
N THR A 280 -3.03 10.07 -1.55
CA THR A 280 -1.82 9.46 -2.10
C THR A 280 -0.63 10.41 -2.01
N SER A 281 0.59 9.91 -2.24
CA SER A 281 1.78 10.75 -2.41
C SER A 281 1.52 11.84 -3.46
N PRO A 282 2.05 13.07 -3.28
CA PRO A 282 1.72 14.22 -4.12
C PRO A 282 1.98 14.05 -5.62
N TYR A 283 2.95 13.21 -5.99
CA TYR A 283 3.35 13.01 -7.38
C TYR A 283 3.36 11.53 -7.75
N GLY A 284 2.77 11.20 -8.89
CA GLY A 284 2.78 9.87 -9.49
C GLY A 284 1.43 9.48 -10.08
N GLY A 285 1.43 9.09 -11.36
CA GLY A 285 0.27 8.54 -12.05
C GLY A 285 -0.24 7.20 -11.48
N ASP A 286 0.50 6.58 -10.56
CA ASP A 286 0.10 5.38 -9.80
C ASP A 286 -1.00 5.66 -8.78
N GLY A 287 -1.17 6.92 -8.37
CA GLY A 287 -2.05 7.32 -7.26
C GLY A 287 -3.49 6.83 -7.40
N GLY A 288 -4.09 6.93 -8.59
CA GLY A 288 -5.48 6.49 -8.81
C GLY A 288 -5.73 5.03 -8.47
N GLN A 289 -4.95 4.13 -9.04
CA GLN A 289 -5.07 2.69 -8.77
C GLN A 289 -4.61 2.33 -7.36
N LEU A 290 -3.58 3.00 -6.83
CA LEU A 290 -3.13 2.80 -5.44
C LEU A 290 -4.24 3.15 -4.43
N ALA A 291 -4.94 4.26 -4.64
CA ALA A 291 -6.05 4.69 -3.79
C ALA A 291 -7.23 3.72 -3.82
N LEU A 292 -7.52 3.10 -4.97
CA LEU A 292 -8.54 2.06 -5.11
C LEU A 292 -8.13 0.75 -4.42
N ASN A 293 -6.86 0.35 -4.55
CA ASN A 293 -6.34 -0.83 -3.86
C ASN A 293 -6.40 -0.67 -2.34
N ASP A 294 -6.06 0.51 -1.83
CA ASP A 294 -6.15 0.85 -0.41
C ASP A 294 -7.61 0.93 0.07
N ALA A 295 -8.50 1.58 -0.70
CA ALA A 295 -9.93 1.65 -0.37
C ALA A 295 -10.57 0.26 -0.25
N ALA A 296 -10.30 -0.62 -1.22
CA ALA A 296 -10.78 -2.00 -1.18
C ALA A 296 -10.14 -2.81 -0.04
N HIS A 297 -8.90 -2.49 0.36
CA HIS A 297 -8.26 -3.12 1.50
C HIS A 297 -8.94 -2.71 2.80
N GLU A 298 -9.21 -1.42 3.02
CA GLU A 298 -9.95 -0.94 4.20
C GLU A 298 -11.34 -1.58 4.31
N VAL A 299 -12.02 -1.76 3.18
CA VAL A 299 -13.31 -2.46 3.11
C VAL A 299 -13.18 -3.95 3.42
N ALA A 300 -12.23 -4.64 2.78
CA ALA A 300 -12.00 -6.07 3.01
C ALA A 300 -11.65 -6.37 4.47
N GLU A 301 -10.90 -5.47 5.12
CA GLU A 301 -10.54 -5.57 6.54
C GLU A 301 -11.67 -5.17 7.51
N GLY A 302 -12.84 -4.75 6.99
CA GLY A 302 -13.99 -4.34 7.81
C GLY A 302 -13.76 -3.02 8.57
N ARG A 303 -12.79 -2.20 8.14
CA ARG A 303 -12.50 -0.89 8.75
C ARG A 303 -13.32 0.24 8.13
N ALA A 304 -13.89 0.01 6.94
CA ALA A 304 -14.81 0.92 6.27
C ALA A 304 -15.87 0.13 5.48
N HIS A 305 -17.04 0.72 5.26
CA HIS A 305 -18.12 0.17 4.47
C HIS A 305 -18.43 0.98 3.21
N VAL A 306 -18.19 2.29 3.24
CA VAL A 306 -18.35 3.19 2.09
C VAL A 306 -17.10 4.08 2.00
N VAL A 307 -16.39 3.99 0.88
CA VAL A 307 -15.17 4.74 0.61
C VAL A 307 -15.33 5.49 -0.71
N LEU A 308 -15.07 6.80 -0.67
CA LEU A 308 -15.08 7.66 -1.86
C LEU A 308 -13.66 7.83 -2.36
N VAL A 309 -13.40 7.58 -3.65
CA VAL A 309 -12.07 7.78 -4.25
C VAL A 309 -12.18 8.77 -5.39
N SER A 310 -11.36 9.82 -5.41
CA SER A 310 -11.45 10.87 -6.43
C SER A 310 -10.11 11.49 -6.82
N GLY A 311 -10.06 12.09 -8.00
CA GLY A 311 -8.92 12.85 -8.50
C GLY A 311 -9.37 13.82 -9.59
N ALA A 312 -8.67 14.94 -9.72
CA ALA A 312 -8.99 15.97 -10.70
C ALA A 312 -7.76 16.78 -11.09
N GLU A 313 -7.77 17.30 -12.32
CA GLU A 313 -6.85 18.32 -12.80
C GLU A 313 -7.62 19.42 -13.51
N ALA A 314 -7.10 20.65 -13.44
CA ALA A 314 -7.60 21.83 -14.12
C ALA A 314 -6.48 22.52 -14.94
N GLY A 315 -5.68 21.71 -15.65
CA GLY A 315 -4.50 22.18 -16.38
C GLY A 315 -4.82 23.10 -17.56
N ALA A 316 -5.96 22.90 -18.24
CA ALA A 316 -6.39 23.78 -19.33
C ALA A 316 -6.86 25.14 -18.78
N THR A 317 -7.60 25.14 -17.67
CA THR A 317 -7.99 26.37 -16.97
C THR A 317 -6.78 27.18 -16.52
N VAL A 318 -5.81 26.55 -15.85
CA VAL A 318 -4.59 27.24 -15.39
C VAL A 318 -3.82 27.83 -16.57
N ALA A 319 -3.62 27.05 -17.64
CA ALA A 319 -2.91 27.53 -18.83
C ALA A 319 -3.61 28.73 -19.48
N ALA A 320 -4.95 28.70 -19.56
CA ALA A 320 -5.74 29.78 -20.15
C ALA A 320 -5.73 31.07 -19.30
N LEU A 321 -5.76 30.96 -17.97
CA LEU A 321 -5.62 32.11 -17.06
C LEU A 321 -4.22 32.73 -17.15
N GLN A 322 -3.18 31.90 -17.15
CA GLN A 322 -1.79 32.36 -17.26
C GLN A 322 -1.52 33.09 -18.58
N ALA A 323 -2.13 32.64 -19.69
CA ALA A 323 -2.04 33.32 -20.98
C ALA A 323 -2.64 34.76 -20.94
N GLN A 324 -3.51 35.05 -19.98
CA GLN A 324 -4.07 36.38 -19.71
C GLN A 324 -3.32 37.14 -18.60
N GLY A 325 -2.23 36.59 -18.07
CA GLY A 325 -1.50 37.16 -16.92
C GLY A 325 -2.28 37.11 -15.61
N ARG A 326 -3.21 36.15 -15.48
CA ARG A 326 -4.05 35.93 -14.28
C ARG A 326 -3.67 34.63 -13.60
N GLU A 327 -3.93 34.54 -12.31
CA GLU A 327 -3.88 33.29 -11.54
C GLU A 327 -5.29 32.97 -11.02
N PRO A 328 -5.62 31.68 -10.82
CA PRO A 328 -6.88 31.31 -10.19
C PRO A 328 -6.90 31.73 -8.72
N ASP A 329 -8.05 32.20 -8.24
CA ASP A 329 -8.30 32.49 -6.83
C ASP A 329 -8.95 31.27 -6.15
N TRP A 330 -8.26 30.13 -6.23
CA TRP A 330 -8.74 28.87 -5.66
C TRP A 330 -8.37 28.73 -4.19
N THR A 331 -9.05 27.78 -3.52
CA THR A 331 -8.88 27.53 -2.10
C THR A 331 -7.42 27.32 -1.72
N ARG A 332 -6.95 28.04 -0.70
CA ARG A 332 -5.64 27.88 -0.05
C ARG A 332 -5.86 27.41 1.38
N GLN A 333 -5.18 26.35 1.78
CA GLN A 333 -5.29 25.78 3.12
C GLN A 333 -4.16 26.26 4.04
N PRO A 334 -4.35 26.20 5.37
CA PRO A 334 -3.27 26.39 6.33
C PRO A 334 -2.09 25.43 6.07
N ALA A 335 -0.88 25.87 6.41
CA ALA A 335 0.34 25.08 6.18
C ALA A 335 0.40 23.78 7.02
N ASP A 336 -0.38 23.70 8.10
CA ASP A 336 -0.50 22.54 8.97
C ASP A 336 -1.72 21.65 8.63
N ALA A 337 -2.48 22.00 7.59
CA ALA A 337 -3.51 21.11 7.06
C ALA A 337 -2.84 19.84 6.50
N ALA A 338 -3.37 18.69 6.88
CA ALA A 338 -2.91 17.39 6.43
C ALA A 338 -4.07 16.40 6.49
N PRO A 339 -4.12 15.42 5.57
CA PRO A 339 -5.06 14.31 5.68
C PRO A 339 -4.70 13.44 6.90
N ASP A 340 -5.64 12.61 7.35
CA ASP A 340 -5.40 11.67 8.46
C ASP A 340 -4.33 10.62 8.09
N ARG A 341 -4.27 10.23 6.82
CA ARG A 341 -3.27 9.28 6.29
C ARG A 341 -2.77 9.66 4.91
N VAL A 342 -1.46 9.52 4.68
CA VAL A 342 -0.84 9.57 3.36
C VAL A 342 -0.35 8.18 2.97
N ILE A 343 -0.71 7.71 1.77
CA ILE A 343 -0.30 6.42 1.21
C ILE A 343 0.61 6.58 -0.01
N GLY A 344 1.45 5.58 -0.27
CA GLY A 344 2.47 5.64 -1.32
C GLY A 344 3.78 6.24 -0.83
N THR A 345 4.74 6.37 -1.74
CA THR A 345 6.09 6.84 -1.43
C THR A 345 6.47 7.99 -2.34
N ASP A 346 6.99 9.06 -1.73
CA ASP A 346 7.56 10.20 -2.44
C ASP A 346 9.05 10.30 -2.09
N ARG A 347 9.90 10.31 -3.12
CA ARG A 347 11.34 10.56 -3.03
C ARG A 347 11.73 11.42 -4.23
N PRO A 348 12.89 12.09 -4.21
CA PRO A 348 13.36 12.84 -5.37
C PRO A 348 13.32 11.99 -6.65
N ALA A 349 12.73 12.53 -7.71
CA ALA A 349 12.54 11.80 -8.96
C ALA A 349 13.86 11.41 -9.64
N ASN A 350 14.92 12.19 -9.41
CA ASN A 350 16.21 12.05 -10.08
C ASN A 350 17.36 12.08 -9.08
N ASN A 351 18.44 11.36 -9.43
CA ASN A 351 19.73 11.52 -8.77
C ASN A 351 20.54 12.66 -9.42
N GLU A 352 21.75 12.91 -8.90
CA GLU A 352 22.64 13.97 -9.41
C GLU A 352 23.04 13.72 -10.87
N ALA A 353 23.38 12.47 -11.23
CA ALA A 353 23.80 12.12 -12.59
C ALA A 353 22.69 12.40 -13.61
N GLU A 354 21.46 11.97 -13.34
CA GLU A 354 20.29 12.25 -14.19
C GLU A 354 19.98 13.74 -14.29
N THR A 355 20.03 14.44 -13.16
CA THR A 355 19.81 15.89 -13.12
C THR A 355 20.84 16.63 -13.98
N SER A 356 22.11 16.22 -13.91
CA SER A 356 23.23 16.87 -14.62
C SER A 356 23.09 16.85 -16.15
N VAL A 357 22.40 15.85 -16.69
CA VAL A 357 22.16 15.72 -18.15
C VAL A 357 20.77 16.18 -18.59
N GLY A 358 19.94 16.64 -17.64
CA GLY A 358 18.60 17.17 -17.91
C GLY A 358 17.48 16.13 -17.93
N LEU A 359 17.68 14.92 -17.40
CA LEU A 359 16.65 13.86 -17.35
C LEU A 359 15.54 14.11 -16.30
N GLY A 360 15.46 15.32 -15.74
CA GLY A 360 14.35 15.75 -14.89
C GLY A 360 13.03 16.01 -15.65
N ALA A 361 13.09 16.20 -16.97
CA ALA A 361 11.89 16.27 -17.79
C ALA A 361 11.48 14.84 -18.20
N PRO A 362 10.25 14.38 -17.87
CA PRO A 362 9.84 12.99 -18.13
C PRO A 362 9.98 12.57 -19.58
N ILE A 363 9.72 13.46 -20.53
CA ILE A 363 9.83 13.16 -21.96
C ILE A 363 11.22 12.68 -22.37
N TYR A 364 12.29 13.22 -21.79
CA TYR A 364 13.66 12.82 -22.13
C TYR A 364 14.00 11.46 -21.52
N ALA A 365 13.54 11.18 -20.29
CA ALA A 365 13.70 9.88 -19.66
C ALA A 365 12.94 8.79 -20.43
N TYR A 366 11.67 9.03 -20.79
CA TYR A 366 10.89 8.05 -21.57
C TYR A 366 11.40 7.89 -23.00
N ALA A 367 11.97 8.92 -23.62
CA ALA A 367 12.61 8.78 -24.94
C ALA A 367 13.88 7.94 -24.86
N LEU A 368 14.63 8.05 -23.77
CA LEU A 368 15.78 7.18 -23.50
C LEU A 368 15.35 5.72 -23.26
N LEU A 369 14.27 5.48 -22.51
CA LEU A 369 13.67 4.14 -22.34
C LEU A 369 13.20 3.57 -23.69
N GLU A 370 12.55 4.37 -24.54
CA GLU A 370 12.13 3.98 -25.89
C GLU A 370 13.31 3.56 -26.76
N SER A 371 14.41 4.30 -26.69
CA SER A 371 15.65 3.98 -27.39
C SER A 371 16.25 2.65 -26.92
N ALA A 372 16.19 2.36 -25.60
CA ALA A 372 16.60 1.08 -25.05
C ALA A 372 15.70 -0.08 -25.51
N LEU A 373 14.37 0.11 -25.52
CA LEU A 373 13.39 -0.85 -26.03
C LEU A 373 13.64 -1.17 -27.52
N ARG A 374 13.89 -0.15 -28.34
CA ARG A 374 14.31 -0.32 -29.74
C ARG A 374 15.61 -1.13 -29.84
N GLY A 375 16.60 -0.79 -29.01
CA GLY A 375 17.88 -1.50 -28.96
C GLY A 375 17.76 -2.97 -28.54
N ALA A 376 16.79 -3.30 -27.68
CA ALA A 376 16.48 -4.67 -27.28
C ALA A 376 15.72 -5.44 -28.39
N ALA A 377 14.78 -4.78 -29.07
CA ALA A 377 14.05 -5.34 -30.20
C ALA A 377 14.92 -5.54 -31.45
N GLY A 378 16.05 -4.82 -31.55
CA GLY A 378 16.95 -4.89 -32.70
C GLY A 378 16.36 -4.27 -33.98
N THR A 379 15.35 -3.42 -33.85
CA THR A 379 14.65 -2.76 -34.96
C THR A 379 15.37 -1.49 -35.43
N ASP A 380 15.21 -1.15 -36.71
CA ASP A 380 15.61 0.16 -37.21
C ASP A 380 14.67 1.27 -36.67
N GLU A 381 15.18 2.49 -36.60
CA GLU A 381 14.44 3.63 -36.03
C GLU A 381 13.12 3.93 -36.75
N ALA A 382 13.11 3.87 -38.08
CA ALA A 382 11.92 4.19 -38.86
C ALA A 382 10.82 3.13 -38.65
N ALA A 383 11.17 1.84 -38.68
CA ALA A 383 10.24 0.76 -38.40
C ALA A 383 9.73 0.81 -36.95
N HIS A 384 10.61 1.11 -35.99
CA HIS A 384 10.21 1.27 -34.59
C HIS A 384 9.23 2.43 -34.40
N ARG A 385 9.55 3.60 -34.97
CA ARG A 385 8.67 4.78 -34.96
C ARG A 385 7.31 4.50 -35.58
N ALA A 386 7.26 3.75 -36.68
CA ALA A 386 6.00 3.36 -37.32
C ALA A 386 5.14 2.47 -36.39
N ARG A 387 5.75 1.52 -35.68
CA ARG A 387 5.02 0.63 -34.75
C ARG A 387 4.47 1.36 -33.54
N ILE A 388 5.24 2.25 -32.93
CA ILE A 388 4.74 3.04 -31.79
C ILE A 388 3.68 4.07 -32.23
N ALA A 389 3.77 4.58 -33.46
CA ALA A 389 2.73 5.43 -34.04
C ALA A 389 1.42 4.67 -34.31
N ASP A 390 1.50 3.42 -34.80
CA ASP A 390 0.34 2.55 -34.94
C ASP A 390 -0.35 2.26 -33.60
N LEU A 391 0.44 1.96 -32.55
CA LEU A 391 -0.07 1.83 -31.19
C LEU A 391 -0.84 3.08 -30.75
N TRP A 392 -0.30 4.27 -31.03
CA TRP A 392 -0.96 5.54 -30.71
C TRP A 392 -2.21 5.81 -31.57
N ALA A 393 -2.21 5.39 -32.83
CA ALA A 393 -3.37 5.48 -33.71
C ALA A 393 -4.53 4.65 -33.15
N ARG A 394 -4.26 3.41 -32.71
CA ARG A 394 -5.25 2.54 -32.03
C ARG A 394 -5.81 3.17 -30.76
N HIS A 395 -4.99 3.84 -29.95
CA HIS A 395 -5.48 4.61 -28.80
C HIS A 395 -6.39 5.78 -29.23
N SER A 396 -6.02 6.53 -30.27
CA SER A 396 -6.85 7.62 -30.78
C SER A 396 -8.21 7.13 -31.31
N ALA A 397 -8.26 5.93 -31.91
CA ALA A 397 -9.51 5.32 -32.36
C ALA A 397 -10.44 5.01 -31.18
N VAL A 398 -9.91 4.48 -30.06
CA VAL A 398 -10.69 4.27 -28.83
C VAL A 398 -11.23 5.59 -28.26
N ALA A 399 -10.45 6.67 -28.34
CA ALA A 399 -10.85 7.98 -27.83
C ALA A 399 -12.08 8.57 -28.55
N VAL A 400 -12.33 8.19 -29.81
CA VAL A 400 -13.48 8.68 -30.60
C VAL A 400 -14.80 8.41 -29.88
N ASP A 401 -14.96 7.18 -29.37
CA ASP A 401 -16.20 6.72 -28.75
C ASP A 401 -16.28 7.06 -27.25
N ASN A 402 -15.16 7.45 -26.63
CA ASN A 402 -15.14 7.89 -25.24
C ASN A 402 -15.70 9.32 -25.09
N PRO A 403 -16.88 9.53 -24.46
CA PRO A 403 -17.46 10.86 -24.30
C PRO A 403 -16.62 11.79 -23.41
N TYR A 404 -15.76 11.22 -22.57
CA TYR A 404 -14.89 11.95 -21.65
C TYR A 404 -13.51 12.25 -22.23
N ALA A 405 -13.13 11.68 -23.39
CA ALA A 405 -11.84 11.92 -24.00
C ALA A 405 -11.70 13.39 -24.44
N TRP A 406 -10.62 14.05 -24.04
CA TRP A 406 -10.37 15.45 -24.35
C TRP A 406 -10.43 15.73 -25.86
N ASP A 407 -9.69 14.93 -26.62
CA ASP A 407 -9.64 14.97 -28.08
C ASP A 407 -10.16 13.65 -28.66
N ARG A 408 -11.25 13.76 -29.42
CA ARG A 408 -11.98 12.64 -30.02
C ARG A 408 -11.70 12.49 -31.51
N THR A 409 -10.58 13.05 -31.97
CA THR A 409 -10.14 12.97 -33.36
C THR A 409 -9.36 11.67 -33.55
N GLU A 410 -9.87 10.79 -34.42
CA GLU A 410 -9.11 9.63 -34.89
C GLU A 410 -7.91 10.09 -35.72
N ARG A 411 -6.75 9.47 -35.50
CA ARG A 411 -5.52 9.78 -36.20
C ARG A 411 -4.89 8.53 -36.78
N THR A 412 -4.32 8.67 -37.96
CA THR A 412 -3.54 7.62 -38.60
C THR A 412 -2.12 7.56 -38.02
N ALA A 413 -1.47 6.40 -38.14
CA ALA A 413 -0.07 6.23 -37.73
C ALA A 413 0.86 7.22 -38.45
N ASP A 414 0.61 7.51 -39.73
CA ASP A 414 1.40 8.45 -40.52
C ASP A 414 1.28 9.89 -40.00
N GLU A 415 0.07 10.33 -39.62
CA GLU A 415 -0.14 11.66 -39.01
C GLU A 415 0.57 11.80 -37.67
N ILE A 416 0.58 10.73 -36.87
CA ILE A 416 1.23 10.72 -35.55
C ILE A 416 2.75 10.69 -35.69
N ALA A 417 3.29 9.91 -36.62
CA ALA A 417 4.73 9.77 -36.85
C ALA A 417 5.35 10.98 -37.56
N THR A 418 4.57 11.72 -38.37
CA THR A 418 5.09 12.80 -39.21
C THR A 418 5.16 14.11 -38.44
N ALA A 419 6.37 14.67 -38.31
CA ALA A 419 6.57 15.97 -37.72
C ALA A 419 5.99 17.08 -38.61
N THR A 420 5.14 17.93 -38.03
CA THR A 420 4.55 19.12 -38.67
C THR A 420 4.62 20.30 -37.69
N PRO A 421 4.31 21.55 -38.08
CA PRO A 421 4.25 22.66 -37.11
C PRO A 421 3.28 22.38 -35.92
N ASP A 422 2.16 21.71 -36.19
CA ASP A 422 1.15 21.37 -35.16
C ASP A 422 1.49 20.07 -34.41
N ASN A 423 2.19 19.14 -35.06
CA ASN A 423 2.72 17.90 -34.49
C ASN A 423 4.27 17.90 -34.50
N ARG A 424 4.89 18.92 -33.89
CA ARG A 424 6.35 19.06 -33.94
C ARG A 424 7.07 17.86 -33.30
N ALA A 425 8.30 17.62 -33.73
CA ALA A 425 9.22 16.75 -33.00
C ALA A 425 9.54 17.38 -31.63
N VAL A 426 9.57 16.57 -30.57
CA VAL A 426 9.85 17.07 -29.20
C VAL A 426 11.11 16.45 -28.63
N SER A 427 11.23 15.14 -28.74
CA SER A 427 12.44 14.39 -28.37
C SER A 427 12.42 13.09 -29.15
N ASP A 428 13.48 12.74 -29.86
CA ASP A 428 13.45 11.55 -30.72
C ASP A 428 13.17 10.27 -29.87
N PRO A 429 12.23 9.39 -30.27
CA PRO A 429 11.48 9.38 -31.54
C PRO A 429 10.11 10.09 -31.48
N TYR A 430 9.78 10.76 -30.38
CA TYR A 430 8.46 11.32 -30.11
C TYR A 430 8.18 12.65 -30.82
N THR A 431 7.02 12.67 -31.47
CA THR A 431 6.31 13.88 -31.85
C THR A 431 5.38 14.34 -30.72
N LYS A 432 4.81 15.54 -30.85
CA LYS A 432 3.84 16.07 -29.87
C LYS A 432 2.65 15.12 -29.67
N LEU A 433 2.17 14.48 -30.74
CA LEU A 433 1.07 13.52 -30.72
C LEU A 433 1.45 12.15 -30.14
N MET A 434 2.69 11.93 -29.74
CA MET A 434 3.10 10.75 -28.96
C MET A 434 3.25 11.05 -27.46
N CYS A 435 3.00 12.29 -27.04
CA CYS A 435 3.16 12.74 -25.66
C CYS A 435 1.81 12.87 -24.96
N ALA A 436 1.78 12.69 -23.64
CA ALA A 436 0.60 12.96 -22.83
C ALA A 436 0.11 14.41 -22.97
N ASN A 437 -1.20 14.61 -23.03
CA ASN A 437 -1.81 15.94 -23.01
C ASN A 437 -2.17 16.33 -21.57
N LEU A 438 -1.29 17.11 -20.92
CA LEU A 438 -1.49 17.56 -19.53
C LEU A 438 -2.39 18.80 -19.40
N GLN A 439 -2.69 19.48 -20.51
CA GLN A 439 -3.53 20.68 -20.52
C GLN A 439 -5.00 20.29 -20.68
N VAL A 440 -5.51 19.62 -19.65
CA VAL A 440 -6.88 19.11 -19.61
C VAL A 440 -7.54 19.43 -18.29
N ASP A 441 -8.84 19.63 -18.34
CA ASP A 441 -9.70 19.75 -17.16
C ASP A 441 -10.58 18.51 -17.08
N LEU A 442 -10.16 17.56 -16.25
CA LEU A 442 -10.77 16.25 -16.09
C LEU A 442 -10.85 15.89 -14.61
N ALA A 443 -11.93 15.21 -14.22
CA ALA A 443 -12.04 14.60 -12.91
C ALA A 443 -12.71 13.24 -12.98
N ALA A 444 -12.35 12.34 -12.07
CA ALA A 444 -12.96 11.04 -11.90
C ALA A 444 -13.28 10.78 -10.42
N GLY A 445 -14.38 10.07 -10.19
CA GLY A 445 -14.85 9.65 -8.88
C GLY A 445 -15.31 8.19 -8.95
N VAL A 446 -14.99 7.43 -7.91
CA VAL A 446 -15.38 6.02 -7.75
C VAL A 446 -15.90 5.83 -6.33
N VAL A 447 -17.04 5.14 -6.19
CA VAL A 447 -17.56 4.73 -4.89
C VAL A 447 -17.31 3.24 -4.70
N VAL A 448 -16.49 2.91 -3.70
CA VAL A 448 -16.19 1.55 -3.28
C VAL A 448 -16.98 1.27 -2.01
N THR A 449 -17.68 0.15 -1.96
CA THR A 449 -18.43 -0.26 -0.78
C THR A 449 -18.14 -1.71 -0.41
N SER A 450 -18.49 -2.10 0.81
CA SER A 450 -18.70 -3.50 1.15
C SER A 450 -19.98 -4.01 0.49
N VAL A 451 -20.07 -5.30 0.14
CA VAL A 451 -21.32 -5.88 -0.41
C VAL A 451 -22.49 -5.75 0.58
N ALA A 452 -22.21 -5.81 1.89
CA ALA A 452 -23.20 -5.55 2.93
C ALA A 452 -23.79 -4.14 2.83
N ALA A 453 -22.93 -3.14 2.65
CA ALA A 453 -23.33 -1.74 2.44
C ALA A 453 -24.13 -1.56 1.15
N ALA A 454 -23.63 -2.14 0.04
CA ALA A 454 -24.32 -2.06 -1.24
C ALA A 454 -25.74 -2.63 -1.15
N HIS A 455 -25.89 -3.79 -0.50
CA HIS A 455 -27.18 -4.44 -0.28
C HIS A 455 -28.10 -3.64 0.65
N ALA A 456 -27.59 -3.17 1.80
CA ALA A 456 -28.38 -2.39 2.76
C ALA A 456 -28.90 -1.07 2.17
N LEU A 457 -28.15 -0.47 1.25
CA LEU A 457 -28.54 0.74 0.54
C LEU A 457 -29.45 0.48 -0.67
N GLY A 458 -29.74 -0.78 -1.01
CA GLY A 458 -30.59 -1.14 -2.14
C GLY A 458 -29.92 -0.91 -3.51
N ILE A 459 -28.59 -0.95 -3.57
CA ILE A 459 -27.86 -0.82 -4.83
C ILE A 459 -28.01 -2.13 -5.62
N ALA A 460 -28.57 -2.01 -6.83
CA ALA A 460 -28.83 -3.14 -7.71
C ALA A 460 -27.54 -3.88 -8.12
N GLN A 461 -27.55 -5.22 -8.09
CA GLN A 461 -26.36 -6.05 -8.25
C GLN A 461 -25.74 -5.98 -9.65
N GLU A 462 -26.51 -5.63 -10.67
CA GLU A 462 -26.01 -5.39 -12.03
C GLU A 462 -25.04 -4.20 -12.12
N ARG A 463 -25.01 -3.33 -11.09
CA ARG A 463 -24.04 -2.24 -11.00
C ARG A 463 -22.72 -2.64 -10.35
N TRP A 464 -22.65 -3.84 -9.77
CA TRP A 464 -21.53 -4.29 -8.96
C TRP A 464 -20.36 -4.74 -9.85
N VAL A 465 -19.19 -4.12 -9.65
CA VAL A 465 -17.92 -4.58 -10.23
C VAL A 465 -16.94 -4.82 -9.09
N PHE A 466 -16.49 -6.04 -8.94
CA PHE A 466 -15.57 -6.45 -7.88
C PHE A 466 -14.14 -6.12 -8.28
N LEU A 467 -13.36 -5.58 -7.33
CA LEU A 467 -11.91 -5.59 -7.42
C LEU A 467 -11.43 -6.91 -6.82
N HIS A 468 -10.90 -7.80 -7.66
CA HIS A 468 -10.49 -9.16 -7.25
C HIS A 468 -9.14 -9.15 -6.52
N ALA A 469 -8.20 -8.34 -7.02
CA ALA A 469 -6.87 -8.16 -6.44
C ALA A 469 -6.31 -6.81 -6.87
N GLY A 470 -5.50 -6.22 -6.00
CA GLY A 470 -4.67 -5.07 -6.31
C GLY A 470 -3.22 -5.38 -5.99
N ALA A 471 -2.26 -4.83 -6.74
CA ALA A 471 -0.84 -4.94 -6.39
C ALA A 471 -0.11 -3.61 -6.53
N SER A 472 0.96 -3.45 -5.77
CA SER A 472 1.88 -2.31 -5.89
C SER A 472 3.33 -2.75 -5.76
N ALA A 473 4.20 -2.20 -6.61
CA ALA A 473 5.63 -2.48 -6.62
C ALA A 473 6.43 -1.28 -7.14
N THR A 474 7.75 -1.29 -6.90
CA THR A 474 8.66 -0.25 -7.40
C THR A 474 9.88 -0.86 -8.09
N ASP A 475 10.23 -0.32 -9.25
CA ASP A 475 11.52 -0.62 -9.89
C ASP A 475 12.68 0.02 -9.11
N GLU A 476 13.92 -0.20 -9.58
CA GLU A 476 15.03 0.64 -9.13
C GLU A 476 14.67 2.11 -9.33
N TRP A 477 14.82 2.89 -8.25
CA TRP A 477 14.18 4.20 -8.14
C TRP A 477 14.66 5.15 -9.22
N PHE A 478 15.98 5.21 -9.41
CA PHE A 478 16.65 5.98 -10.44
C PHE A 478 16.82 5.16 -11.71
N VAL A 479 16.37 5.71 -12.84
CA VAL A 479 16.42 5.04 -14.16
C VAL A 479 17.85 4.68 -14.53
N SER A 480 18.78 5.60 -14.25
CA SER A 480 20.22 5.45 -14.47
C SER A 480 20.85 4.30 -13.70
N GLU A 481 20.20 3.79 -12.66
CA GLU A 481 20.69 2.70 -11.82
C GLU A 481 20.03 1.35 -12.15
N ARG A 482 19.02 1.31 -13.02
CA ARG A 482 18.37 0.05 -13.44
C ARG A 482 19.35 -0.88 -14.13
N ALA A 483 19.25 -2.18 -13.84
CA ALA A 483 20.06 -3.19 -14.51
C ALA A 483 19.82 -3.23 -16.04
N ASP A 484 18.57 -3.00 -16.44
CA ASP A 484 18.11 -2.95 -17.83
C ASP A 484 17.06 -1.84 -17.97
N LEU A 485 17.20 -1.00 -18.99
CA LEU A 485 16.26 0.07 -19.30
C LEU A 485 15.04 -0.42 -20.11
N ALA A 486 15.12 -1.61 -20.72
CA ALA A 486 14.09 -2.16 -21.59
C ALA A 486 13.14 -3.15 -20.88
N SER A 487 13.21 -3.27 -19.56
CA SER A 487 12.35 -4.17 -18.78
C SER A 487 11.95 -3.58 -17.43
N SER A 488 10.88 -4.11 -16.85
CA SER A 488 10.40 -3.78 -15.51
C SER A 488 10.13 -5.05 -14.71
N PRO A 489 11.09 -5.49 -13.87
CA PRO A 489 10.87 -6.59 -12.93
C PRO A 489 9.71 -6.31 -11.95
N ALA A 490 9.49 -5.04 -11.58
CA ALA A 490 8.43 -4.68 -10.66
C ALA A 490 7.02 -4.85 -11.25
N ILE A 491 6.79 -4.44 -12.51
CA ILE A 491 5.50 -4.71 -13.18
C ILE A 491 5.29 -6.22 -13.33
N ALA A 492 6.35 -6.97 -13.70
CA ALA A 492 6.24 -8.41 -13.87
C ALA A 492 5.84 -9.11 -12.55
N ALA A 493 6.48 -8.74 -11.44
CA ALA A 493 6.16 -9.28 -10.11
C ALA A 493 4.74 -8.90 -9.66
N ALA A 494 4.34 -7.64 -9.81
CA ALA A 494 3.00 -7.17 -9.43
C ALA A 494 1.90 -7.79 -10.31
N GLY A 495 2.16 -7.94 -11.62
CA GLY A 495 1.29 -8.60 -12.59
C GLY A 495 1.09 -10.08 -12.27
N ALA A 496 2.19 -10.82 -12.04
CA ALA A 496 2.11 -12.21 -11.61
C ALA A 496 1.31 -12.37 -10.32
N ALA A 497 1.56 -11.51 -9.31
CA ALA A 497 0.86 -11.56 -8.03
C ALA A 497 -0.67 -11.40 -8.18
N VAL A 498 -1.15 -10.43 -8.97
CA VAL A 498 -2.61 -10.27 -9.16
C VAL A 498 -3.22 -11.41 -9.98
N LEU A 499 -2.54 -11.91 -11.00
CA LEU A 499 -3.03 -13.03 -11.83
C LEU A 499 -3.09 -14.33 -11.02
N ASP A 500 -2.07 -14.63 -10.22
CA ASP A 500 -2.01 -15.81 -9.35
C ASP A 500 -3.06 -15.76 -8.22
N HIS A 501 -3.30 -14.56 -7.65
CA HIS A 501 -4.34 -14.37 -6.64
C HIS A 501 -5.74 -14.60 -7.22
N THR A 502 -5.98 -14.11 -8.44
CA THR A 502 -7.26 -14.25 -9.14
C THR A 502 -7.46 -15.61 -9.79
N GLY A 503 -6.40 -16.40 -9.96
CA GLY A 503 -6.45 -17.72 -10.58
C GLY A 503 -6.65 -17.68 -12.10
N ILE A 504 -6.26 -16.57 -12.74
CA ILE A 504 -6.36 -16.39 -14.20
C ILE A 504 -4.97 -16.19 -14.82
N THR A 505 -4.91 -16.21 -16.14
CA THR A 505 -3.72 -15.88 -16.93
C THR A 505 -3.96 -14.60 -17.74
N ALA A 506 -2.90 -14.03 -18.32
CA ALA A 506 -3.01 -12.86 -19.20
C ALA A 506 -3.96 -13.10 -20.40
N ASP A 507 -4.12 -14.35 -20.85
CA ASP A 507 -5.03 -14.71 -21.95
C ASP A 507 -6.51 -14.56 -21.55
N ASN A 508 -6.83 -14.61 -20.26
CA ASN A 508 -8.18 -14.43 -19.74
C ASN A 508 -8.59 -12.96 -19.60
N LEU A 509 -7.66 -12.02 -19.76
CA LEU A 509 -7.94 -10.59 -19.71
C LEU A 509 -8.72 -10.15 -20.95
N GLY A 510 -9.86 -9.50 -20.72
CA GLY A 510 -10.69 -8.84 -21.72
C GLY A 510 -10.25 -7.39 -21.91
N PRO A 511 -11.03 -6.40 -21.45
CA PRO A 511 -10.66 -4.99 -21.56
C PRO A 511 -9.46 -4.65 -20.67
N VAL A 512 -8.42 -4.04 -21.26
CA VAL A 512 -7.18 -3.66 -20.57
C VAL A 512 -6.91 -2.19 -20.80
N ASP A 513 -6.56 -1.47 -19.74
CA ASP A 513 -6.00 -0.12 -19.84
C ASP A 513 -4.62 -0.09 -19.19
N LEU A 514 -3.60 0.04 -20.03
CA LEU A 514 -2.22 0.25 -19.58
C LEU A 514 -1.90 1.74 -19.59
N TYR A 515 -1.31 2.22 -18.50
CA TYR A 515 -0.91 3.62 -18.41
C TYR A 515 0.00 4.04 -19.58
N SER A 516 -0.37 5.14 -20.26
CA SER A 516 0.13 5.45 -21.60
C SER A 516 0.68 6.87 -21.76
N CYS A 517 1.45 7.40 -20.80
CA CYS A 517 2.03 8.75 -20.93
C CYS A 517 2.94 8.90 -22.15
N PHE A 518 3.62 7.81 -22.51
CA PHE A 518 4.49 7.65 -23.68
C PHE A 518 4.46 6.19 -24.17
N PRO A 519 4.82 5.91 -25.43
CA PRO A 519 4.83 4.53 -25.96
C PRO A 519 5.71 3.54 -25.21
N ALA A 520 6.84 3.99 -24.68
CA ALA A 520 7.70 3.15 -23.85
C ALA A 520 6.98 2.59 -22.61
N ALA A 521 6.07 3.35 -21.98
CA ALA A 521 5.33 2.88 -20.81
C ALA A 521 4.41 1.69 -21.13
N VAL A 522 3.68 1.78 -22.24
CA VAL A 522 2.76 0.73 -22.69
C VAL A 522 3.54 -0.52 -23.11
N GLN A 523 4.66 -0.34 -23.81
CA GLN A 523 5.53 -1.45 -24.19
C GLN A 523 6.10 -2.18 -22.97
N LEU A 524 6.63 -1.45 -21.98
CA LEU A 524 7.13 -2.03 -20.72
C LEU A 524 6.01 -2.79 -19.98
N GLY A 525 4.84 -2.18 -19.84
CA GLY A 525 3.70 -2.80 -19.17
C GLY A 525 3.23 -4.07 -19.87
N ALA A 526 3.03 -4.01 -21.19
CA ALA A 526 2.57 -5.14 -21.99
C ALA A 526 3.58 -6.29 -21.99
N GLN A 527 4.87 -6.00 -22.18
CA GLN A 527 5.92 -7.01 -22.13
C GLN A 527 5.99 -7.70 -20.76
N ALA A 528 5.95 -6.93 -19.68
CA ALA A 528 6.01 -7.47 -18.32
C ALA A 528 4.77 -8.31 -17.95
N LEU A 529 3.60 -8.00 -18.52
CA LEU A 529 2.35 -8.75 -18.34
C LEU A 529 2.18 -9.90 -19.34
N GLY A 530 3.10 -10.07 -20.29
CA GLY A 530 2.98 -11.08 -21.35
C GLY A 530 1.90 -10.78 -22.39
N LEU A 531 1.53 -9.51 -22.58
CA LEU A 531 0.54 -9.06 -23.55
C LEU A 531 1.23 -8.60 -24.85
N PRO A 532 0.74 -9.00 -26.04
CA PRO A 532 1.22 -8.46 -27.31
C PRO A 532 0.77 -6.99 -27.43
N TRP A 533 1.73 -6.06 -27.55
CA TRP A 533 1.42 -4.64 -27.62
C TRP A 533 1.04 -4.15 -29.02
N ASP A 534 1.33 -4.94 -30.05
CA ASP A 534 0.99 -4.69 -31.44
C ASP A 534 -0.22 -5.49 -31.95
N ASP A 535 -1.00 -6.10 -31.05
CA ASP A 535 -2.23 -6.80 -31.41
C ASP A 535 -3.39 -5.81 -31.65
N PRO A 536 -3.90 -5.68 -32.90
CA PRO A 536 -5.04 -4.80 -33.18
C PRO A 536 -6.36 -5.32 -32.61
N ALA A 537 -6.47 -6.62 -32.29
CA ALA A 537 -7.69 -7.20 -31.71
C ALA A 537 -7.82 -6.92 -30.21
N ARG A 538 -6.74 -6.51 -29.55
CA ARG A 538 -6.71 -6.17 -28.13
C ARG A 538 -6.10 -4.77 -27.93
N PRO A 539 -6.91 -3.71 -28.08
CA PRO A 539 -6.49 -2.37 -27.67
C PRO A 539 -6.04 -2.37 -26.21
N LEU A 540 -4.87 -1.79 -25.93
CA LEU A 540 -4.29 -1.71 -24.58
C LEU A 540 -4.72 -0.42 -23.84
N SER A 541 -5.84 0.15 -24.24
CA SER A 541 -6.52 1.25 -23.56
C SER A 541 -8.02 1.13 -23.75
N VAL A 542 -8.77 1.46 -22.69
CA VAL A 542 -10.23 1.62 -22.72
C VAL A 542 -10.62 3.10 -22.71
N THR A 543 -9.69 3.98 -22.36
CA THR A 543 -9.89 5.43 -22.33
C THR A 543 -9.54 6.11 -23.66
N GLY A 544 -8.62 5.53 -24.43
CA GLY A 544 -8.00 6.16 -25.60
C GLY A 544 -6.64 6.80 -25.31
N GLY A 545 -6.04 6.51 -24.16
CA GLY A 545 -4.69 6.90 -23.77
C GLY A 545 -4.50 8.39 -23.43
N LEU A 546 -3.46 8.71 -22.64
CA LEU A 546 -3.22 10.07 -22.11
C LEU A 546 -3.03 11.16 -23.17
N THR A 547 -2.69 10.82 -24.41
CA THR A 547 -2.61 11.79 -25.51
C THR A 547 -4.00 12.27 -25.94
N SER A 548 -4.91 11.34 -26.24
CA SER A 548 -6.23 11.66 -26.80
C SER A 548 -7.29 11.81 -25.72
N ALA A 549 -7.35 10.85 -24.78
CA ALA A 549 -8.26 10.92 -23.63
C ALA A 549 -7.97 12.15 -22.74
N GLY A 550 -6.71 12.58 -22.73
CA GLY A 550 -6.20 13.57 -21.80
C GLY A 550 -5.44 12.91 -20.65
N GLY A 551 -4.35 13.54 -20.22
CA GLY A 551 -3.50 13.06 -19.14
C GLY A 551 -3.65 13.94 -17.90
N PRO A 552 -4.66 13.71 -17.05
CA PRO A 552 -4.83 14.45 -15.80
C PRO A 552 -3.81 14.00 -14.75
N GLY A 553 -2.53 14.15 -15.07
CA GLY A 553 -1.38 13.91 -14.20
C GLY A 553 -1.52 12.62 -13.38
N ASN A 554 -1.72 12.80 -12.07
CA ASN A 554 -1.80 11.74 -11.09
C ASN A 554 -3.11 10.93 -11.18
N GLY A 555 -4.18 11.52 -11.70
CA GLY A 555 -5.55 10.99 -11.68
C GLY A 555 -5.93 10.06 -12.83
N TYR A 556 -5.06 9.83 -13.83
CA TYR A 556 -5.42 9.04 -15.01
C TYR A 556 -5.93 7.62 -14.68
N GLY A 557 -5.32 6.94 -13.70
CA GLY A 557 -5.74 5.59 -13.29
C GLY A 557 -7.21 5.51 -12.85
N LEU A 558 -7.77 6.58 -12.29
CA LEU A 558 -9.20 6.62 -11.95
C LEU A 558 -10.09 6.70 -13.19
N HIS A 559 -9.67 7.43 -14.22
CA HIS A 559 -10.38 7.48 -15.50
C HIS A 559 -10.35 6.13 -16.21
N ALA A 560 -9.21 5.42 -16.15
CA ALA A 560 -9.09 4.05 -16.65
C ALA A 560 -10.13 3.13 -16.01
N VAL A 561 -10.22 3.13 -14.69
CA VAL A 561 -11.20 2.30 -13.95
C VAL A 561 -12.64 2.76 -14.20
N ALA A 562 -12.91 4.07 -14.22
CA ALA A 562 -14.24 4.61 -14.49
C ALA A 562 -14.75 4.28 -15.91
N SER A 563 -13.85 4.16 -16.88
CA SER A 563 -14.18 3.70 -18.24
C SER A 563 -14.25 2.18 -18.35
N LEU A 564 -13.50 1.45 -17.52
CA LEU A 564 -13.49 -0.03 -17.46
C LEU A 564 -14.79 -0.59 -16.85
N VAL A 565 -15.31 0.02 -15.79
CA VAL A 565 -16.47 -0.48 -15.04
C VAL A 565 -17.72 -0.67 -15.91
N PRO A 566 -18.15 0.30 -16.75
CA PRO A 566 -19.30 0.11 -17.64
C PRO A 566 -19.10 -1.07 -18.61
N LEU A 567 -17.91 -1.24 -19.18
CA LEU A 567 -17.60 -2.35 -20.07
C LEU A 567 -17.74 -3.71 -19.37
N LEU A 568 -17.32 -3.80 -18.10
CA LEU A 568 -17.44 -5.01 -17.31
C LEU A 568 -18.88 -5.30 -16.86
N ARG A 569 -19.72 -4.28 -16.68
CA ARG A 569 -21.16 -4.46 -16.45
C ARG A 569 -21.86 -5.01 -17.69
N GLU A 570 -21.45 -4.58 -18.89
CA GLU A 570 -21.95 -5.10 -20.17
C GLU A 570 -21.40 -6.49 -20.51
N GLN A 571 -20.18 -6.80 -20.07
CA GLN A 571 -19.49 -8.08 -20.29
C GLN A 571 -19.22 -8.76 -18.94
N PRO A 572 -20.25 -9.28 -18.25
CA PRO A 572 -20.13 -9.70 -16.86
C PRO A 572 -19.18 -10.87 -16.62
N ASP A 573 -18.87 -11.64 -17.66
CA ASP A 573 -17.92 -12.76 -17.60
C ASP A 573 -16.45 -12.35 -17.80
N ALA A 574 -16.18 -11.11 -18.23
CA ALA A 574 -14.84 -10.64 -18.53
C ALA A 574 -14.05 -10.27 -17.26
N TYR A 575 -12.74 -10.42 -17.34
CA TYR A 575 -11.78 -9.84 -16.39
C TYR A 575 -11.12 -8.62 -17.04
N GLY A 576 -11.24 -7.47 -16.40
CA GLY A 576 -10.58 -6.25 -16.81
C GLY A 576 -9.29 -6.01 -16.02
N LEU A 577 -8.33 -5.32 -16.61
CA LEU A 577 -7.11 -4.89 -15.93
C LEU A 577 -6.88 -3.38 -16.13
N SER A 578 -6.57 -2.69 -15.04
CA SER A 578 -6.06 -1.32 -15.04
C SER A 578 -4.64 -1.33 -14.48
N SER A 579 -3.71 -0.69 -15.19
CA SER A 579 -2.37 -0.40 -14.69
C SER A 579 -2.16 1.10 -14.56
N SER A 580 -1.44 1.50 -13.54
CA SER A 580 -1.05 2.88 -13.29
C SER A 580 0.42 2.94 -12.91
N LEU A 581 1.12 3.98 -13.37
CA LEU A 581 2.54 4.14 -13.10
C LEU A 581 2.86 5.57 -12.67
N GLY A 582 3.89 5.72 -11.84
CA GLY A 582 4.41 6.99 -11.39
C GLY A 582 5.86 7.21 -11.82
N TRP A 583 6.22 8.49 -11.96
CA TRP A 583 7.55 8.95 -12.40
C TRP A 583 7.96 8.33 -13.75
N TYR A 584 9.17 7.77 -13.83
CA TYR A 584 9.78 7.24 -15.05
C TYR A 584 9.59 5.72 -15.13
N ALA A 585 8.35 5.26 -15.01
CA ALA A 585 7.97 3.87 -14.78
C ALA A 585 8.65 3.30 -13.52
N THR A 586 8.65 4.09 -12.43
CA THR A 586 9.31 3.73 -11.17
C THR A 586 8.35 3.12 -10.17
N LYS A 587 7.14 3.66 -10.08
CA LYS A 587 6.08 3.20 -9.17
C LYS A 587 4.99 2.55 -9.99
N HIS A 588 4.45 1.43 -9.52
CA HIS A 588 3.43 0.67 -10.25
C HIS A 588 2.29 0.29 -9.32
N ALA A 589 1.06 0.46 -9.80
CA ALA A 589 -0.14 -0.03 -9.16
C ALA A 589 -1.04 -0.70 -10.20
N LEU A 590 -1.53 -1.91 -9.91
CA LEU A 590 -2.39 -2.69 -10.79
C LEU A 590 -3.66 -3.11 -10.06
N GLY A 591 -4.75 -3.32 -10.80
CA GLY A 591 -5.99 -3.91 -10.31
C GLY A 591 -6.66 -4.80 -11.35
N VAL A 592 -7.19 -5.94 -10.90
CA VAL A 592 -7.99 -6.86 -11.71
C VAL A 592 -9.45 -6.78 -11.28
N TYR A 593 -10.34 -6.53 -12.25
CA TYR A 593 -11.74 -6.20 -12.03
C TYR A 593 -12.66 -7.18 -12.77
N SER A 594 -13.84 -7.49 -12.21
CA SER A 594 -14.88 -8.24 -12.92
C SER A 594 -16.25 -8.06 -12.25
N ALA A 595 -17.34 -8.16 -13.00
CA ALA A 595 -18.68 -8.29 -12.41
C ALA A 595 -18.90 -9.67 -11.77
N ARG A 596 -18.05 -10.67 -12.08
CA ARG A 596 -18.07 -11.96 -11.36
C ARG A 596 -17.59 -11.76 -9.92
N PRO A 597 -18.29 -12.29 -8.91
CA PRO A 597 -17.80 -12.26 -7.54
C PRO A 597 -16.46 -13.02 -7.39
N PRO A 598 -15.53 -12.53 -6.56
CA PRO A 598 -14.22 -13.14 -6.41
C PRO A 598 -14.28 -14.49 -5.71
N GLU A 599 -13.37 -15.41 -6.04
CA GLU A 599 -13.26 -16.72 -5.37
C GLU A 599 -12.47 -16.63 -4.06
N ARG A 600 -11.47 -15.76 -4.02
CA ARG A 600 -10.66 -15.45 -2.85
C ARG A 600 -11.02 -14.06 -2.34
N ARG A 601 -10.84 -13.82 -1.04
CA ARG A 601 -10.96 -12.47 -0.48
C ARG A 601 -9.98 -11.53 -1.19
N PHE A 602 -10.39 -10.28 -1.38
CA PHE A 602 -9.52 -9.25 -1.94
C PHE A 602 -8.22 -9.12 -1.12
N ALA A 603 -7.11 -8.87 -1.82
CA ALA A 603 -5.82 -8.54 -1.20
C ALA A 603 -5.15 -7.40 -1.96
N HIS A 604 -4.51 -6.48 -1.22
CA HIS A 604 -3.57 -5.50 -1.76
C HIS A 604 -2.14 -6.05 -1.62
N LEU A 605 -1.67 -6.68 -2.68
CA LEU A 605 -0.41 -7.42 -2.74
C LEU A 605 0.79 -6.47 -2.92
N ARG A 606 1.88 -6.73 -2.19
CA ARG A 606 3.15 -6.01 -2.30
C ARG A 606 4.28 -7.03 -2.40
N PRO A 607 4.43 -7.69 -3.57
CA PRO A 607 5.27 -8.87 -3.68
C PRO A 607 6.75 -8.51 -3.44
N ALA A 608 7.44 -9.29 -2.60
CA ALA A 608 8.89 -9.31 -2.54
C ALA A 608 9.43 -10.13 -3.73
N PHE A 609 10.40 -9.60 -4.47
CA PHE A 609 10.95 -10.25 -5.65
C PHE A 609 12.46 -10.04 -5.77
N ASP A 610 13.14 -10.97 -6.45
CA ASP A 610 14.57 -10.87 -6.70
C ASP A 610 14.85 -9.66 -7.60
N ARG A 611 15.62 -8.70 -7.06
CA ARG A 611 15.94 -7.46 -7.77
C ARG A 611 17.28 -7.62 -8.48
N PRO A 612 17.35 -7.35 -9.79
CA PRO A 612 18.62 -7.26 -10.50
C PRO A 612 19.57 -6.24 -9.84
N ALA A 613 20.86 -6.51 -9.94
CA ALA A 613 21.88 -5.64 -9.38
C ALA A 613 21.81 -4.22 -9.97
N PRO A 614 21.77 -3.16 -9.15
CA PRO A 614 21.78 -1.80 -9.66
C PRO A 614 23.14 -1.44 -10.26
N ARG A 615 23.11 -0.55 -11.25
CA ARG A 615 24.31 0.00 -11.91
C ARG A 615 24.72 1.32 -11.26
N PRO A 616 26.00 1.56 -10.98
CA PRO A 616 26.48 2.90 -10.66
C PRO A 616 26.21 3.87 -11.83
N ALA A 617 25.68 5.05 -11.53
CA ALA A 617 25.51 6.13 -12.49
C ALA A 617 26.72 7.08 -12.44
N LEU A 618 27.31 7.35 -13.61
CA LEU A 618 28.49 8.20 -13.78
C LEU A 618 28.16 9.34 -14.75
N THR A 619 28.82 10.48 -14.59
CA THR A 619 28.68 11.67 -15.45
C THR A 619 29.83 11.87 -16.42
N ASP A 620 30.93 11.14 -16.22
CA ASP A 620 32.14 11.24 -17.02
C ASP A 620 32.49 9.88 -17.64
N LEU A 621 32.91 9.91 -18.91
CA LEU A 621 33.38 8.72 -19.62
C LEU A 621 34.91 8.69 -19.61
N ASP A 622 35.47 7.69 -18.91
CA ASP A 622 36.88 7.31 -19.00
C ASP A 622 37.00 5.98 -19.74
N GLY A 623 37.71 5.98 -20.88
CA GLY A 623 37.85 4.83 -21.76
C GLY A 623 36.62 4.54 -22.64
N ASP A 624 36.40 3.26 -22.92
CA ASP A 624 35.37 2.78 -23.84
C ASP A 624 34.08 2.38 -23.10
N ALA A 625 32.93 2.70 -23.68
CA ALA A 625 31.61 2.25 -23.22
C ALA A 625 30.71 1.82 -24.41
N VAL A 626 29.73 0.96 -24.18
CA VAL A 626 28.80 0.50 -25.21
C VAL A 626 27.49 1.27 -25.11
N VAL A 627 27.04 1.91 -26.20
CA VAL A 627 25.80 2.70 -26.19
C VAL A 627 24.59 1.80 -25.94
N GLU A 628 23.85 2.10 -24.88
CA GLU A 628 22.61 1.43 -24.49
C GLU A 628 21.39 2.16 -25.03
N ALA A 629 21.37 3.48 -24.92
CA ALA A 629 20.26 4.31 -25.34
C ALA A 629 20.73 5.72 -25.72
N VAL A 630 20.00 6.35 -26.61
CA VAL A 630 20.21 7.75 -27.05
C VAL A 630 18.88 8.43 -27.27
N THR A 631 18.79 9.71 -26.91
CA THR A 631 17.69 10.59 -27.28
C THR A 631 18.22 11.95 -27.71
N VAL A 632 17.47 12.62 -28.59
CA VAL A 632 17.82 13.95 -29.12
C VAL A 632 16.70 14.92 -28.81
N LEU A 633 17.04 15.98 -28.10
CA LEU A 633 16.13 17.05 -27.71
C LEU A 633 15.92 17.98 -28.90
N ARG A 634 14.66 18.32 -29.17
CA ARG A 634 14.26 19.14 -30.32
C ARG A 634 13.70 20.47 -29.84
N ASP A 635 14.17 21.58 -30.41
CA ASP A 635 13.55 22.89 -30.21
C ASP A 635 12.21 22.96 -30.99
N ARG A 636 11.43 24.03 -30.77
CA ARG A 636 10.12 24.25 -31.39
C ARG A 636 10.15 24.29 -32.91
N ASP A 637 11.29 24.66 -33.51
CA ASP A 637 11.49 24.65 -34.96
C ASP A 637 11.95 23.29 -35.52
N GLY A 638 12.17 22.29 -34.63
CA GLY A 638 12.61 20.94 -34.97
C GLY A 638 14.14 20.78 -35.06
N SER A 639 14.91 21.85 -34.86
CA SER A 639 16.36 21.76 -34.76
C SER A 639 16.79 20.96 -33.53
N ALA A 640 17.93 20.28 -33.61
CA ALA A 640 18.46 19.51 -32.50
C ALA A 640 19.19 20.46 -31.52
N GLU A 641 18.74 20.48 -30.28
CA GLU A 641 19.32 21.28 -29.20
C GLU A 641 20.51 20.55 -28.56
N ALA A 642 20.29 19.29 -28.20
CA ALA A 642 21.27 18.45 -27.52
C ALA A 642 20.94 16.97 -27.74
N ALA A 643 21.93 16.11 -27.51
CA ALA A 643 21.74 14.66 -27.42
C ALA A 643 22.10 14.17 -26.01
N ILE A 644 21.30 13.27 -25.47
CA ILE A 644 21.60 12.55 -24.23
C ILE A 644 21.92 11.09 -24.59
N VAL A 645 23.06 10.59 -24.13
CA VAL A 645 23.52 9.22 -24.37
C VAL A 645 23.69 8.51 -23.03
N ALA A 646 23.14 7.31 -22.94
CA ALA A 646 23.47 6.32 -21.91
C ALA A 646 24.38 5.25 -22.51
N ALA A 647 25.56 5.07 -21.93
CA ALA A 647 26.52 4.06 -22.35
C ALA A 647 27.03 3.25 -21.16
N LEU A 648 27.33 1.98 -21.38
CA LEU A 648 27.74 1.04 -20.34
C LEU A 648 29.23 0.74 -20.43
N THR A 649 29.96 0.96 -19.35
CA THR A 649 31.38 0.60 -19.29
C THR A 649 31.56 -0.92 -19.20
N ALA A 650 32.77 -1.42 -19.46
CA ALA A 650 33.09 -2.83 -19.25
C ALA A 650 32.85 -3.31 -17.80
N GLY A 651 32.91 -2.40 -16.82
CA GLY A 651 32.60 -2.67 -15.41
C GLY A 651 31.10 -2.67 -15.07
N GLY A 652 30.23 -2.41 -16.04
CA GLY A 652 28.77 -2.42 -15.88
C GLY A 652 28.16 -1.12 -15.34
N ALA A 653 28.97 -0.08 -15.11
CA ALA A 653 28.47 1.25 -14.74
C ALA A 653 27.83 1.94 -15.95
N ARG A 654 26.79 2.76 -15.71
CA ARG A 654 26.13 3.56 -16.74
C ARG A 654 26.66 4.98 -16.71
N VAL A 655 27.21 5.42 -17.83
CA VAL A 655 27.62 6.81 -18.04
C VAL A 655 26.49 7.54 -18.75
N LEU A 656 26.09 8.69 -18.20
CA LEU A 656 25.14 9.61 -18.83
C LEU A 656 25.89 10.84 -19.32
N LEU A 657 25.75 11.14 -20.61
CA LEU A 657 26.39 12.30 -21.25
C LEU A 657 25.35 13.16 -21.95
N ARG A 658 25.39 14.47 -21.73
CA ARG A 658 24.68 15.47 -22.54
C ARG A 658 25.65 16.15 -23.48
N ARG A 659 25.36 16.18 -24.78
CA ARG A 659 26.20 16.81 -25.82
C ARG A 659 25.43 17.85 -26.60
N GLU A 660 26.02 19.03 -26.73
CA GLU A 660 25.45 20.21 -27.41
C GLU A 660 26.28 20.60 -28.65
N SER A 661 27.46 19.99 -28.84
CA SER A 661 28.27 20.16 -30.03
C SER A 661 27.53 19.65 -31.26
N ALA A 662 27.47 20.48 -32.31
CA ALA A 662 26.85 20.11 -33.59
C ALA A 662 27.45 18.83 -34.19
N ASP A 663 28.76 18.62 -34.03
CA ASP A 663 29.46 17.43 -34.53
C ASP A 663 29.03 16.15 -33.79
N ASP A 664 28.89 16.22 -32.45
CA ASP A 664 28.45 15.08 -31.64
C ASP A 664 26.97 14.77 -31.86
N VAL A 665 26.13 15.79 -31.93
CA VAL A 665 24.70 15.63 -32.24
C VAL A 665 24.52 15.03 -33.64
N ALA A 666 25.29 15.49 -34.63
CA ALA A 666 25.27 14.91 -35.97
C ALA A 666 25.75 13.45 -35.98
N LEU A 667 26.80 13.11 -35.22
CA LEU A 667 27.28 11.73 -35.09
C LEU A 667 26.20 10.80 -34.53
N LEU A 668 25.50 11.23 -33.49
CA LEU A 668 24.48 10.44 -32.78
C LEU A 668 23.15 10.33 -33.54
N THR A 669 22.92 11.18 -34.54
CA THR A 669 21.70 11.18 -35.37
C THR A 669 21.90 10.58 -36.76
N SER A 670 23.08 10.72 -37.36
CA SER A 670 23.33 10.28 -38.75
C SER A 670 23.66 8.79 -38.88
N ALA A 671 24.14 8.16 -37.82
CA ALA A 671 24.40 6.73 -37.75
C ALA A 671 23.71 6.15 -36.51
N ASP A 672 23.15 4.94 -36.59
CA ASP A 672 22.53 4.29 -35.43
C ASP A 672 23.62 3.94 -34.40
N PRO A 673 23.67 4.64 -33.24
CA PRO A 673 24.76 4.47 -32.29
C PRO A 673 24.53 3.25 -31.38
N LEU A 674 23.30 2.72 -31.32
CA LEU A 674 22.95 1.66 -30.39
C LEU A 674 23.85 0.45 -30.57
N ARG A 675 24.30 -0.09 -29.43
CA ARG A 675 25.16 -1.28 -29.33
C ARG A 675 26.57 -1.09 -29.88
N ARG A 676 27.00 0.13 -30.24
CA ARG A 676 28.38 0.39 -30.70
C ARG A 676 29.25 0.92 -29.56
N THR A 677 30.57 0.81 -29.70
CA THR A 677 31.52 1.41 -28.75
C THR A 677 31.56 2.92 -28.91
N LEU A 678 31.47 3.63 -27.80
CA LEU A 678 31.62 5.07 -27.64
C LEU A 678 32.87 5.36 -26.82
N ARG A 679 33.63 6.39 -27.22
CA ARG A 679 34.77 6.94 -26.49
C ARG A 679 34.89 8.45 -26.72
N ILE A 680 35.64 9.14 -25.87
CA ILE A 680 35.97 10.56 -26.05
C ILE A 680 37.41 10.69 -26.58
N GLU A 681 37.58 11.34 -27.73
CA GLU A 681 38.89 11.70 -28.30
C GLU A 681 38.92 13.22 -28.52
N GLU A 682 39.89 13.92 -27.92
CA GLU A 682 40.02 15.38 -28.03
C GLU A 682 38.70 16.15 -27.74
N ASP A 683 37.96 15.72 -26.71
CA ASP A 683 36.66 16.27 -26.29
C ASP A 683 35.50 16.06 -27.31
N ARG A 684 35.66 15.13 -28.24
CA ARG A 684 34.63 14.73 -29.20
C ARG A 684 34.23 13.28 -29.02
N LEU A 685 32.96 12.98 -29.27
CA LEU A 685 32.49 11.59 -29.30
C LEU A 685 32.99 10.88 -30.55
N VAL A 686 33.38 9.62 -30.39
CA VAL A 686 33.75 8.74 -31.50
C VAL A 686 33.03 7.40 -31.33
N LEU A 687 32.37 6.95 -32.41
CA LEU A 687 31.74 5.63 -32.50
C LEU A 687 32.65 4.66 -33.23
N VAL A 688 32.99 3.53 -32.59
CA VAL A 688 33.93 2.54 -33.10
C VAL A 688 33.30 1.15 -33.13
N GLY A 689 33.73 0.35 -34.11
CA GLY A 689 33.38 -1.06 -34.20
C GLY A 689 31.95 -1.33 -34.67
N ASP A 690 31.64 -2.62 -34.74
CA ASP A 690 30.32 -3.16 -35.03
C ASP A 690 29.44 -3.23 -33.77
N ARG A 691 28.17 -3.57 -33.94
CA ARG A 691 27.23 -3.78 -32.83
C ARG A 691 27.69 -4.95 -31.94
N GLN A 692 27.61 -4.78 -30.63
CA GLN A 692 27.97 -5.79 -29.63
C GLN A 692 26.94 -5.88 -28.49
N PRO A 693 26.91 -6.99 -27.73
CA PRO A 693 26.06 -7.11 -26.56
C PRO A 693 26.37 -6.05 -25.50
N LEU A 694 25.37 -5.67 -24.71
CA LEU A 694 25.60 -4.80 -23.56
C LEU A 694 26.40 -5.50 -22.46
N PRO A 695 27.33 -4.78 -21.79
CA PRO A 695 27.89 -5.23 -20.52
C PRO A 695 26.81 -5.49 -19.47
N GLY A 696 26.91 -6.61 -18.76
CA GLY A 696 26.03 -6.92 -17.63
C GLY A 696 26.18 -5.93 -16.48
N PRO A 697 25.22 -5.86 -15.54
CA PRO A 697 25.38 -5.07 -14.33
C PRO A 697 26.52 -5.64 -13.46
N PRO A 698 27.15 -4.82 -12.60
CA PRO A 698 28.12 -5.33 -11.63
C PRO A 698 27.43 -6.28 -10.64
N PRO A 699 28.18 -7.15 -9.93
CA PRO A 699 27.62 -7.98 -8.87
C PRO A 699 26.91 -7.14 -7.80
N ALA A 700 25.70 -7.54 -7.41
CA ALA A 700 24.95 -6.84 -6.37
C ALA A 700 25.65 -7.00 -5.01
N PRO A 701 25.86 -5.92 -4.23
CA PRO A 701 26.45 -6.03 -2.89
C PRO A 701 25.49 -6.65 -1.86
N VAL A 702 24.20 -6.75 -2.20
CA VAL A 702 23.17 -7.50 -1.47
C VAL A 702 22.37 -8.27 -2.51
N ARG A 703 22.16 -9.57 -2.28
CA ARG A 703 21.28 -10.41 -3.10
C ARG A 703 20.09 -10.86 -2.28
N THR A 704 18.97 -11.07 -2.95
CA THR A 704 17.76 -11.61 -2.33
C THR A 704 17.29 -12.87 -3.05
N ALA A 705 16.61 -13.76 -2.33
CA ALA A 705 15.99 -14.93 -2.91
C ALA A 705 14.81 -15.38 -2.03
N ARG A 706 13.77 -15.93 -2.66
CA ARG A 706 12.78 -16.74 -1.95
C ARG A 706 13.31 -18.15 -1.76
N ASP A 707 13.07 -18.72 -0.59
CA ASP A 707 13.21 -20.15 -0.33
C ASP A 707 11.84 -20.69 0.08
N GLY A 708 11.16 -21.39 -0.84
CA GLY A 708 9.74 -21.66 -0.71
C GLY A 708 8.88 -20.40 -0.89
N ASP A 709 7.67 -20.42 -0.33
CA ASP A 709 6.70 -19.31 -0.48
C ASP A 709 6.81 -18.26 0.64
N ASP A 710 7.44 -18.61 1.77
CA ASP A 710 7.32 -17.91 3.05
C ASP A 710 8.65 -17.49 3.71
N VAL A 711 9.80 -17.89 3.16
CA VAL A 711 11.12 -17.49 3.67
C VAL A 711 11.85 -16.58 2.68
N TRP A 712 12.32 -15.43 3.18
CA TRP A 712 13.10 -14.46 2.41
C TRP A 712 14.57 -14.48 2.82
N VAL A 713 15.47 -14.77 1.89
CA VAL A 713 16.90 -14.86 2.14
C VAL A 713 17.59 -13.58 1.65
N VAL A 714 18.27 -12.89 2.57
CA VAL A 714 19.08 -11.70 2.30
C VAL A 714 20.56 -12.07 2.47
N THR A 715 21.33 -11.94 1.40
CA THR A 715 22.78 -12.25 1.38
C THR A 715 23.59 -10.98 1.17
N LEU A 716 24.47 -10.63 2.11
CA LEU A 716 25.52 -9.63 1.89
C LEU A 716 26.59 -10.24 0.97
N ASP A 717 26.83 -9.64 -0.20
CA ASP A 717 27.69 -10.21 -1.25
C ASP A 717 28.79 -9.24 -1.71
N ARG A 718 29.68 -8.90 -0.77
CA ARG A 718 30.96 -8.21 -1.04
C ARG A 718 32.14 -9.00 -0.47
N PRO A 719 32.34 -10.28 -0.86
CA PRO A 719 33.30 -11.17 -0.20
C PRO A 719 34.75 -10.67 -0.27
N ARG A 720 35.11 -9.93 -1.34
CA ARG A 720 36.43 -9.31 -1.52
C ARG A 720 36.84 -8.35 -0.39
N VAL A 721 35.86 -7.75 0.28
CA VAL A 721 36.05 -6.86 1.45
C VAL A 721 35.33 -7.42 2.67
N ARG A 722 35.16 -8.75 2.73
CA ARG A 722 34.55 -9.48 3.85
C ARG A 722 33.15 -8.96 4.21
N ASN A 723 32.36 -8.65 3.18
CA ASN A 723 30.99 -8.14 3.29
C ASN A 723 30.86 -6.88 4.13
N ALA A 724 31.91 -6.03 4.15
CA ALA A 724 31.83 -4.72 4.78
C ALA A 724 30.70 -3.88 4.15
N ILE A 725 30.10 -2.98 4.92
CA ILE A 725 28.90 -2.23 4.54
C ILE A 725 29.28 -0.80 4.18
N ASP A 726 29.08 -0.45 2.92
CA ASP A 726 29.08 0.92 2.42
C ASP A 726 27.64 1.46 2.32
N ARG A 727 27.47 2.72 1.89
CA ARG A 727 26.16 3.37 1.80
C ARG A 727 25.19 2.63 0.87
N LEU A 728 25.66 2.18 -0.29
CA LEU A 728 24.85 1.43 -1.26
C LEU A 728 24.39 0.09 -0.67
N THR A 729 25.30 -0.62 0.01
CA THR A 729 24.99 -1.89 0.68
C THR A 729 23.92 -1.70 1.76
N ALA A 730 24.01 -0.62 2.55
CA ALA A 730 23.01 -0.30 3.56
C ALA A 730 21.63 0.02 2.95
N GLN A 731 21.59 0.80 1.87
CA GLN A 731 20.34 1.11 1.15
C GLN A 731 19.69 -0.15 0.55
N LEU A 732 20.50 -1.05 0.00
CA LEU A 732 20.03 -2.31 -0.56
C LEU A 732 19.57 -3.30 0.52
N LEU A 733 20.23 -3.32 1.68
CA LEU A 733 19.80 -4.11 2.83
C LEU A 733 18.46 -3.59 3.38
N GLU A 734 18.31 -2.27 3.55
CA GLU A 734 17.06 -1.65 3.98
C GLU A 734 15.90 -2.05 3.07
N ARG A 735 16.10 -1.88 1.75
CA ARG A 735 15.10 -2.24 0.74
C ARG A 735 14.76 -3.74 0.77
N ALA A 736 15.76 -4.61 0.85
CA ALA A 736 15.54 -6.06 0.90
C ALA A 736 14.67 -6.47 2.09
N VAL A 737 14.81 -5.79 3.22
CA VAL A 737 14.00 -6.02 4.42
C VAL A 737 12.63 -5.35 4.31
N ASP A 738 12.54 -4.14 3.78
CA ASP A 738 11.25 -3.45 3.57
C ASP A 738 10.36 -4.22 2.58
N ASP A 739 10.92 -4.76 1.49
CA ASP A 739 10.21 -5.62 0.55
C ASP A 739 9.67 -6.87 1.28
N ALA A 740 10.47 -7.48 2.15
CA ALA A 740 10.06 -8.64 2.94
C ALA A 740 8.99 -8.31 3.98
N GLU A 741 9.04 -7.14 4.62
CA GLU A 741 8.03 -6.68 5.58
C GLU A 741 6.68 -6.40 4.89
N ALA A 742 6.72 -5.79 3.70
CA ALA A 742 5.52 -5.43 2.95
C ALA A 742 4.76 -6.65 2.38
N ASP A 743 5.44 -7.77 2.17
CA ASP A 743 4.85 -8.97 1.60
C ASP A 743 4.32 -9.95 2.66
N ASP A 744 3.00 -9.98 2.87
CA ASP A 744 2.34 -10.86 3.86
C ASP A 744 2.56 -12.37 3.63
N THR A 745 2.98 -12.79 2.43
CA THR A 745 3.35 -14.19 2.16
C THR A 745 4.66 -14.57 2.84
N ILE A 746 5.59 -13.62 3.01
CA ILE A 746 6.84 -13.82 3.72
C ILE A 746 6.56 -13.84 5.23
N ARG A 747 6.94 -14.94 5.89
CA ARG A 747 6.76 -15.20 7.32
C ARG A 747 8.05 -15.14 8.12
N SER A 748 9.22 -15.30 7.48
CA SER A 748 10.51 -15.16 8.15
C SER A 748 11.63 -14.73 7.20
N ILE A 749 12.70 -14.15 7.76
CA ILE A 749 13.85 -13.63 7.04
C ILE A 749 15.11 -14.38 7.48
N VAL A 750 15.97 -14.75 6.53
CA VAL A 750 17.32 -15.25 6.81
C VAL A 750 18.35 -14.24 6.34
N LEU A 751 19.22 -13.78 7.23
CA LEU A 751 20.34 -12.90 6.89
C LEU A 751 21.65 -13.70 6.88
N THR A 752 22.42 -13.61 5.80
CA THR A 752 23.70 -14.32 5.64
C THR A 752 24.74 -13.49 4.88
N GLY A 753 25.99 -13.95 4.86
CA GLY A 753 27.10 -13.34 4.12
C GLY A 753 27.77 -14.31 3.15
N ALA A 754 28.07 -13.85 1.94
CA ALA A 754 28.75 -14.63 0.92
C ALA A 754 30.25 -14.79 1.19
N GLY A 755 30.88 -15.79 0.57
CA GLY A 755 32.34 -16.00 0.61
C GLY A 755 32.89 -16.48 1.97
N GLY A 756 32.05 -17.09 2.81
CA GLY A 756 32.47 -17.70 4.08
C GLY A 756 32.84 -16.69 5.16
N THR A 757 32.30 -15.48 5.09
CA THR A 757 32.36 -14.46 6.13
C THR A 757 31.01 -13.79 6.22
N PHE A 758 30.47 -13.61 7.42
CA PHE A 758 29.19 -12.94 7.60
C PHE A 758 29.30 -11.45 7.25
N CYS A 759 30.04 -10.68 8.06
CA CYS A 759 30.26 -9.26 7.83
C CYS A 759 31.39 -8.72 8.72
N ALA A 760 32.32 -7.95 8.14
CA ALA A 760 33.40 -7.29 8.86
C ALA A 760 33.05 -5.91 9.43
N GLY A 761 31.80 -5.45 9.25
CA GLY A 761 31.30 -4.16 9.74
C GLY A 761 31.34 -3.06 8.69
N MET A 762 31.51 -1.81 9.13
CA MET A 762 31.53 -0.65 8.25
C MET A 762 32.73 -0.67 7.28
N ASP A 763 32.50 -0.29 6.02
CA ASP A 763 33.58 -0.10 5.05
C ASP A 763 34.42 1.13 5.39
N LEU A 764 35.54 0.92 6.10
CA LEU A 764 36.42 2.00 6.56
C LEU A 764 37.10 2.77 5.41
N ALA A 765 37.24 2.16 4.22
CA ALA A 765 37.76 2.88 3.07
C ALA A 765 36.76 3.91 2.54
N GLY A 766 35.46 3.57 2.59
CA GLY A 766 34.36 4.52 2.33
C GLY A 766 34.25 5.59 3.41
N ALA A 767 34.34 5.20 4.68
CA ALA A 767 34.32 6.15 5.80
C ALA A 767 35.44 7.20 5.71
N ASN A 768 36.63 6.82 5.24
CA ASN A 768 37.73 7.77 5.01
C ASN A 768 37.43 8.79 3.89
N ARG A 769 36.47 8.50 3.00
CA ARG A 769 35.95 9.44 1.99
C ARG A 769 34.73 10.24 2.47
N GLY A 770 34.32 10.06 3.73
CA GLY A 770 33.13 10.72 4.31
C GLY A 770 31.82 9.97 4.09
N GLU A 771 31.85 8.77 3.49
CA GLU A 771 30.66 7.93 3.31
C GLU A 771 30.32 7.20 4.61
N VAL A 772 29.11 7.38 5.13
CA VAL A 772 28.61 6.62 6.29
C VAL A 772 27.42 5.77 5.87
N PRO A 773 27.38 4.47 6.20
CA PRO A 773 26.27 3.59 5.86
C PRO A 773 25.08 3.81 6.80
N VAL A 774 24.37 4.93 6.61
CA VAL A 774 23.15 5.26 7.36
C VAL A 774 22.05 5.55 6.35
N THR A 775 20.91 4.91 6.53
CA THR A 775 19.68 5.15 5.76
C THR A 775 18.69 5.95 6.59
N ASP A 776 17.75 6.63 5.92
CA ASP A 776 16.82 7.55 6.59
C ASP A 776 15.77 6.81 7.45
N ARG A 777 15.36 5.61 7.03
CA ARG A 777 14.32 4.82 7.72
C ARG A 777 14.92 3.88 8.77
N ARG A 778 15.78 2.94 8.34
CA ARG A 778 16.33 1.87 9.22
C ARG A 778 17.66 2.22 9.88
N GLY A 779 18.21 3.41 9.61
CA GLY A 779 19.36 3.98 10.32
C GLY A 779 20.70 3.31 9.97
N PRO A 780 21.62 3.19 10.94
CA PRO A 780 22.94 2.62 10.69
C PRO A 780 22.90 1.21 10.09
N LEU A 781 23.81 0.97 9.17
CA LEU A 781 23.97 -0.26 8.39
C LEU A 781 22.72 -0.65 7.57
N GLY A 782 21.69 0.20 7.51
CA GLY A 782 20.44 -0.08 6.79
C GLY A 782 19.48 -1.01 7.54
N LEU A 783 19.69 -1.27 8.84
CA LEU A 783 18.88 -2.22 9.60
C LEU A 783 18.75 -1.91 11.09
N THR A 784 19.79 -1.37 11.72
CA THR A 784 19.93 -1.58 13.17
C THR A 784 19.08 -0.66 14.05
N ALA A 785 18.56 0.46 13.52
CA ALA A 785 17.66 1.34 14.25
C ALA A 785 16.22 0.81 14.27
N GLU A 786 15.78 0.21 13.16
CA GLU A 786 14.47 -0.43 13.01
C GLU A 786 14.67 -1.84 12.43
N PRO A 787 14.98 -2.85 13.28
CA PRO A 787 15.07 -4.24 12.83
C PRO A 787 13.74 -4.76 12.25
N PRO A 788 13.74 -5.90 11.54
CA PRO A 788 12.52 -6.48 11.00
C PRO A 788 11.53 -6.84 12.12
N THR A 789 10.24 -6.59 11.90
CA THR A 789 9.17 -7.10 12.77
C THR A 789 8.96 -8.59 12.54
N LYS A 790 9.21 -9.08 11.32
CA LYS A 790 9.20 -10.51 10.99
C LYS A 790 10.36 -11.23 11.66
N PRO A 791 10.18 -12.49 12.08
CA PRO A 791 11.26 -13.31 12.63
C PRO A 791 12.47 -13.37 11.70
N THR A 792 13.66 -13.14 12.26
CA THR A 792 14.91 -13.09 11.52
C THR A 792 15.92 -14.07 12.10
N VAL A 793 16.51 -14.92 11.24
CA VAL A 793 17.58 -15.85 11.59
C VAL A 793 18.88 -15.42 10.92
N ALA A 794 19.95 -15.18 11.68
CA ALA A 794 21.28 -14.95 11.12
C ALA A 794 22.00 -16.29 10.90
N ALA A 795 22.47 -16.52 9.68
CA ALA A 795 23.36 -17.62 9.32
C ALA A 795 24.80 -17.09 9.25
N VAL A 796 25.59 -17.36 10.29
CA VAL A 796 26.92 -16.76 10.46
C VAL A 796 28.02 -17.76 10.10
N GLU A 797 28.66 -17.52 8.96
CA GLU A 797 29.92 -18.16 8.57
C GLU A 797 31.10 -17.23 8.89
N GLY A 798 32.19 -17.76 9.43
CA GLY A 798 33.40 -16.97 9.69
C GLY A 798 33.17 -15.73 10.57
N ALA A 799 33.66 -14.57 10.14
CA ALA A 799 33.69 -13.37 10.97
C ALA A 799 32.37 -12.57 10.95
N ALA A 800 31.79 -12.31 12.13
CA ALA A 800 30.79 -11.26 12.38
C ALA A 800 31.40 -10.23 13.33
N LEU A 801 31.98 -9.16 12.78
CA LEU A 801 32.78 -8.20 13.55
C LEU A 801 32.25 -6.78 13.38
N ALA A 802 32.42 -5.97 14.43
CA ALA A 802 31.98 -4.57 14.47
C ALA A 802 30.50 -4.47 14.05
N GLY A 803 30.18 -3.61 13.08
CA GLY A 803 28.83 -3.54 12.50
C GLY A 803 28.24 -4.86 12.02
N GLY A 804 29.06 -5.84 11.60
CA GLY A 804 28.59 -7.17 11.25
C GLY A 804 28.07 -7.96 12.46
N PHE A 805 28.68 -7.77 13.63
CA PHE A 805 28.12 -8.31 14.87
C PHE A 805 26.87 -7.54 15.29
N GLU A 806 26.83 -6.23 15.06
CA GLU A 806 25.63 -5.41 15.34
C GLU A 806 24.42 -5.86 14.49
N LEU A 807 24.64 -6.27 13.24
CA LEU A 807 23.61 -6.91 12.42
C LEU A 807 23.17 -8.28 12.98
N ALA A 808 24.11 -9.14 13.35
CA ALA A 808 23.76 -10.45 13.95
C ALA A 808 22.99 -10.27 15.27
N LEU A 809 23.31 -9.25 16.06
CA LEU A 809 22.58 -8.89 17.28
C LEU A 809 21.15 -8.37 17.02
N CYS A 810 20.84 -7.94 15.79
CA CYS A 810 19.48 -7.59 15.37
C CYS A 810 18.65 -8.81 14.98
N ALA A 811 19.27 -9.96 14.70
CA ALA A 811 18.54 -11.18 14.39
C ALA A 811 17.95 -11.80 15.67
N ASP A 812 16.76 -12.39 15.57
CA ASP A 812 16.10 -13.03 16.70
C ASP A 812 16.85 -14.30 17.11
N LEU A 813 17.28 -15.08 16.12
CA LEU A 813 17.99 -16.34 16.30
C LEU A 813 19.30 -16.34 15.49
N VAL A 814 20.31 -17.06 15.98
CA VAL A 814 21.62 -17.15 15.35
C VAL A 814 22.03 -18.62 15.19
N VAL A 815 22.31 -19.02 13.96
CA VAL A 815 23.00 -20.28 13.62
C VAL A 815 24.39 -19.91 13.15
N ALA A 816 25.42 -20.52 13.73
CA ALA A 816 26.81 -20.16 13.46
C ALA A 816 27.66 -21.38 13.13
N ALA A 817 28.62 -21.20 12.21
CA ALA A 817 29.66 -22.19 11.99
C ALA A 817 30.56 -22.36 13.24
N ASP A 818 31.15 -23.54 13.40
CA ASP A 818 32.09 -23.86 14.48
C ASP A 818 33.36 -23.01 14.47
N ASP A 819 33.76 -22.52 13.30
CA ASP A 819 34.86 -21.58 13.09
C ASP A 819 34.45 -20.10 13.12
N ALA A 820 33.18 -19.79 13.39
CA ALA A 820 32.71 -18.41 13.41
C ALA A 820 33.17 -17.63 14.65
N THR A 821 33.45 -16.34 14.45
CA THR A 821 33.94 -15.42 15.49
C THR A 821 33.13 -14.14 15.53
N PHE A 822 32.85 -13.65 16.73
CA PHE A 822 31.97 -12.50 16.97
C PHE A 822 32.66 -11.46 17.85
N GLY A 823 32.57 -10.17 17.54
CA GLY A 823 33.24 -9.17 18.37
C GLY A 823 32.95 -7.71 18.03
N LEU A 824 33.25 -6.83 18.99
CA LEU A 824 33.18 -5.36 18.89
C LEU A 824 34.58 -4.74 19.00
N PRO A 825 35.42 -4.83 17.94
CA PRO A 825 36.82 -4.39 17.99
C PRO A 825 37.01 -2.88 17.80
N GLU A 826 35.95 -2.08 17.84
CA GLU A 826 35.94 -0.63 17.60
C GLU A 826 36.84 0.14 18.58
N VAL A 827 36.87 -0.27 19.86
CA VAL A 827 37.70 0.37 20.89
C VAL A 827 39.20 0.30 20.57
N LYS A 828 39.64 -0.75 19.86
CA LYS A 828 41.04 -0.89 19.39
C LYS A 828 41.40 0.10 18.28
N ARG A 829 40.41 0.78 17.70
CA ARG A 829 40.54 1.76 16.61
C ARG A 829 40.11 3.17 17.05
N GLY A 830 39.87 3.39 18.35
CA GLY A 830 39.36 4.67 18.87
C GLY A 830 37.93 4.97 18.43
N LEU A 831 37.16 3.94 18.04
CA LEU A 831 35.77 4.04 17.62
C LEU A 831 34.84 3.42 18.68
N LEU A 832 33.53 3.55 18.47
CA LEU A 832 32.49 2.99 19.32
C LEU A 832 31.51 2.17 18.47
N ALA A 833 31.08 1.01 18.95
CA ALA A 833 30.00 0.20 18.35
C ALA A 833 28.63 0.90 18.55
N ALA A 834 28.41 1.95 17.75
CA ALA A 834 27.33 2.91 17.89
C ALA A 834 26.10 2.60 17.01
N ALA A 835 26.12 1.53 16.21
CA ALA A 835 24.93 1.04 15.50
C ALA A 835 24.03 0.17 16.39
N GLY A 836 24.16 0.29 17.71
CA GLY A 836 23.35 -0.41 18.72
C GLY A 836 24.02 -1.62 19.35
N GLY A 837 25.27 -1.93 18.99
CA GLY A 837 26.03 -3.06 19.50
C GLY A 837 26.17 -3.06 21.01
N LEU A 838 26.65 -1.96 21.60
CA LEU A 838 26.84 -1.86 23.06
C LEU A 838 25.52 -1.98 23.84
N TRP A 839 24.43 -1.45 23.27
CA TRP A 839 23.11 -1.57 23.87
C TRP A 839 22.60 -3.01 23.81
N ARG A 840 22.63 -3.66 22.63
CA ARG A 840 22.11 -5.03 22.45
C ARG A 840 22.94 -6.09 23.18
N VAL A 841 24.26 -5.97 23.26
CA VAL A 841 25.05 -6.92 24.08
C VAL A 841 24.70 -6.78 25.56
N SER A 842 24.34 -5.60 26.04
CA SER A 842 23.96 -5.39 27.45
C SER A 842 22.61 -6.01 27.81
N THR A 843 21.72 -6.18 26.83
CA THR A 843 20.39 -6.79 27.01
C THR A 843 20.36 -8.28 26.68
N ARG A 844 21.24 -8.75 25.79
CA ARG A 844 21.27 -10.16 25.32
C ARG A 844 22.33 -11.04 25.99
N LEU A 845 23.35 -10.45 26.62
CA LEU A 845 24.45 -11.21 27.23
C LEU A 845 24.61 -10.91 28.73
N PRO A 846 25.21 -11.85 29.49
CA PRO A 846 25.65 -11.55 30.85
C PRO A 846 26.58 -10.34 30.85
N ARG A 847 26.37 -9.41 31.79
CA ARG A 847 27.11 -8.14 31.89
C ARG A 847 28.62 -8.28 31.78
N ALA A 848 29.20 -9.31 32.38
CA ALA A 848 30.66 -9.54 32.33
C ALA A 848 31.15 -9.82 30.91
N VAL A 849 30.42 -10.65 30.15
CA VAL A 849 30.72 -10.97 28.74
C VAL A 849 30.50 -9.75 27.85
N ALA A 850 29.44 -8.99 28.10
CA ALA A 850 29.18 -7.73 27.39
C ALA A 850 30.33 -6.72 27.57
N LEU A 851 30.84 -6.56 28.80
CA LEU A 851 31.98 -5.69 29.08
C LEU A 851 33.31 -6.25 28.56
N GLU A 852 33.50 -7.57 28.53
CA GLU A 852 34.66 -8.19 27.88
C GLU A 852 34.71 -7.80 26.41
N LEU A 853 33.61 -8.01 25.68
CA LEU A 853 33.47 -7.61 24.28
C LEU A 853 33.69 -6.10 24.09
N ALA A 854 33.08 -5.27 24.93
CA ALA A 854 33.11 -3.81 24.79
C ALA A 854 34.44 -3.16 25.18
N LEU A 855 35.12 -3.67 26.21
CA LEU A 855 36.32 -3.02 26.78
C LEU A 855 37.62 -3.64 26.24
N VAL A 856 37.64 -4.96 26.02
CA VAL A 856 38.83 -5.66 25.50
C VAL A 856 38.85 -5.61 23.98
N GLY A 857 37.69 -5.73 23.33
CA GLY A 857 37.56 -5.73 21.87
C GLY A 857 38.15 -6.97 21.18
N ASP A 858 38.37 -8.06 21.92
CA ASP A 858 38.68 -9.38 21.37
C ASP A 858 37.40 -10.07 20.86
N ALA A 859 37.54 -10.90 19.82
CA ALA A 859 36.43 -11.69 19.31
C ALA A 859 36.26 -12.99 20.12
N LEU A 860 35.02 -13.41 20.33
CA LEU A 860 34.66 -14.66 20.97
C LEU A 860 34.26 -15.72 19.94
N PRO A 861 34.60 -17.00 20.15
CA PRO A 861 34.19 -18.09 19.26
C PRO A 861 32.70 -18.41 19.41
N ALA A 862 32.09 -18.94 18.35
CA ALA A 862 30.67 -19.35 18.33
C ALA A 862 30.29 -20.28 19.50
N ALA A 863 31.16 -21.25 19.83
CA ALA A 863 30.96 -22.17 20.96
C ALA A 863 30.75 -21.42 22.29
N ARG A 864 31.56 -20.39 22.56
CA ARG A 864 31.43 -19.59 23.79
C ARG A 864 30.12 -18.80 23.80
N LEU A 865 29.70 -18.28 22.65
CA LEU A 865 28.44 -17.55 22.54
C LEU A 865 27.20 -18.44 22.61
N ALA A 866 27.33 -19.71 22.24
CA ALA A 866 26.29 -20.71 22.47
C ALA A 866 26.13 -21.02 23.96
N GLU A 867 27.24 -21.20 24.70
CA GLU A 867 27.21 -21.42 26.16
C GLU A 867 26.51 -20.30 26.93
N VAL A 868 26.61 -19.06 26.46
CA VAL A 868 25.99 -17.88 27.11
C VAL A 868 24.65 -17.49 26.49
N GLY A 869 24.12 -18.29 25.56
CA GLY A 869 22.75 -18.18 25.07
C GLY A 869 22.52 -17.22 23.90
N LEU A 870 23.56 -16.71 23.23
CA LEU A 870 23.40 -15.86 22.05
C LEU A 870 23.29 -16.67 20.75
N VAL A 871 24.04 -17.76 20.62
CA VAL A 871 24.01 -18.65 19.44
C VAL A 871 23.09 -19.84 19.73
N ASN A 872 22.07 -20.05 18.90
CA ASN A 872 21.09 -21.13 19.07
C ASN A 872 21.62 -22.49 18.63
N ALA A 873 22.46 -22.51 17.57
CA ALA A 873 23.08 -23.73 17.06
C ALA A 873 24.47 -23.45 16.52
N VAL A 874 25.42 -24.32 16.86
CA VAL A 874 26.76 -24.35 16.27
C VAL A 874 26.83 -25.54 15.33
N VAL A 875 27.20 -25.31 14.08
CA VAL A 875 27.19 -26.30 13.00
C VAL A 875 28.55 -26.36 12.30
N PRO A 876 28.89 -27.43 11.56
CA PRO A 876 30.10 -27.45 10.75
C PRO A 876 30.15 -26.28 9.76
N ARG A 877 31.36 -25.74 9.53
CA ARG A 877 31.60 -24.73 8.49
C ARG A 877 30.91 -25.07 7.16
N GLY A 878 30.21 -24.08 6.60
CA GLY A 878 29.48 -24.19 5.33
C GLY A 878 28.05 -24.68 5.47
N GLN A 879 27.57 -25.00 6.67
CA GLN A 879 26.20 -25.49 6.92
C GLN A 879 25.30 -24.46 7.63
N ALA A 880 25.79 -23.26 7.95
CA ALA A 880 25.01 -22.29 8.73
C ALA A 880 23.72 -21.85 8.00
N LEU A 881 23.78 -21.65 6.67
CA LEU A 881 22.60 -21.22 5.89
C LEU A 881 21.53 -22.31 5.83
N GLU A 882 21.90 -23.55 5.55
CA GLU A 882 20.96 -24.68 5.50
C GLU A 882 20.21 -24.85 6.82
N HIS A 883 20.92 -24.79 7.95
CA HIS A 883 20.30 -24.90 9.28
C HIS A 883 19.51 -23.66 9.68
N ALA A 884 19.89 -22.46 9.23
CA ALA A 884 19.09 -21.26 9.43
C ALA A 884 17.77 -21.32 8.64
N LEU A 885 17.79 -21.88 7.43
CA LEU A 885 16.59 -22.12 6.62
C LEU A 885 15.65 -23.13 7.29
N ASP A 886 16.16 -24.25 7.81
CA ASP A 886 15.34 -25.19 8.59
C ASP A 886 14.63 -24.48 9.76
N LEU A 887 15.36 -23.64 10.49
CA LEU A 887 14.78 -22.87 11.60
C LEU A 887 13.74 -21.84 11.13
N ALA A 888 14.01 -21.15 10.03
CA ALA A 888 13.11 -20.17 9.42
C ALA A 888 11.80 -20.83 8.95
N HIS A 889 11.88 -21.96 8.24
CA HIS A 889 10.71 -22.75 7.82
C HIS A 889 9.88 -23.25 9.00
N ARG A 890 10.56 -23.70 10.07
CA ARG A 890 9.87 -24.12 11.30
C ARG A 890 9.16 -22.97 12.00
N ILE A 891 9.67 -21.74 11.89
CA ILE A 891 8.99 -20.54 12.37
C ILE A 891 7.78 -20.23 11.50
N ALA A 892 7.97 -20.22 10.17
CA ALA A 892 6.96 -19.91 9.17
C ALA A 892 5.76 -20.87 9.19
N ALA A 893 5.98 -22.13 9.60
CA ALA A 893 4.94 -23.12 9.81
C ALA A 893 4.00 -22.86 11.01
N ASN A 894 4.29 -21.86 11.87
CA ASN A 894 3.43 -21.49 13.01
C ASN A 894 2.45 -20.37 12.63
N ALA A 895 1.42 -20.18 13.48
CA ALA A 895 0.46 -19.09 13.31
C ALA A 895 1.17 -17.71 13.33
N PRO A 896 1.12 -16.93 12.22
CA PRO A 896 1.92 -15.73 12.05
C PRO A 896 1.60 -14.65 13.08
N LEU A 897 0.32 -14.47 13.45
CA LEU A 897 -0.06 -13.52 14.51
C LEU A 897 0.53 -13.89 15.86
N SER A 898 0.56 -15.19 16.20
CA SER A 898 1.15 -15.67 17.46
C SER A 898 2.65 -15.44 17.50
N VAL A 899 3.34 -15.67 16.38
CA VAL A 899 4.78 -15.46 16.26
C VAL A 899 5.12 -13.98 16.36
N ALA A 900 4.44 -13.11 15.60
CA ALA A 900 4.69 -11.67 15.61
C ALA A 900 4.45 -11.04 16.98
N VAL A 901 3.32 -11.37 17.63
CA VAL A 901 3.01 -10.87 18.98
C VAL A 901 3.96 -11.46 20.02
N GLY A 902 4.29 -12.75 19.92
CA GLY A 902 5.26 -13.40 20.82
C GLY A 902 6.62 -12.71 20.78
N LYS A 903 7.16 -12.44 19.57
CA LYS A 903 8.39 -11.67 19.39
C LYS A 903 8.27 -10.27 19.99
N ARG A 904 7.23 -9.52 19.63
CA ARG A 904 6.99 -8.15 20.13
C ARG A 904 6.96 -8.08 21.67
N MET A 905 6.34 -9.06 22.32
CA MET A 905 6.31 -9.14 23.78
C MET A 905 7.70 -9.36 24.37
N VAL A 906 8.49 -10.28 23.81
CA VAL A 906 9.86 -10.56 24.29
C VAL A 906 10.75 -9.33 24.13
N ASP A 907 10.64 -8.61 23.01
CA ASP A 907 11.43 -7.40 22.75
C ASP A 907 11.05 -6.25 23.69
N ALA A 908 9.77 -6.08 24.00
CA ALA A 908 9.27 -4.99 24.81
C ALA A 908 9.39 -5.23 26.34
N ALA A 909 9.38 -6.50 26.77
CA ALA A 909 9.34 -6.89 28.18
C ALA A 909 10.42 -6.26 29.08
N PRO A 910 11.69 -6.09 28.65
CA PRO A 910 12.71 -5.44 29.48
C PRO A 910 12.38 -3.98 29.85
N GLY A 911 11.51 -3.31 29.10
CA GLY A 911 11.05 -1.95 29.36
C GLY A 911 9.82 -1.87 30.28
N TRP A 912 9.21 -3.00 30.65
CA TRP A 912 7.99 -3.03 31.45
C TRP A 912 8.29 -3.14 32.94
N SER A 913 7.52 -2.43 33.77
CA SER A 913 7.48 -2.74 35.20
C SER A 913 6.74 -4.06 35.44
N PRO A 914 7.03 -4.78 36.55
CA PRO A 914 6.28 -5.99 36.91
C PRO A 914 4.77 -5.76 36.99
N ASP A 915 4.35 -4.57 37.43
CA ASP A 915 2.94 -4.21 37.60
C ASP A 915 2.23 -3.97 36.25
N GLU A 916 2.94 -3.47 35.23
CA GLU A 916 2.39 -3.24 33.89
C GLU A 916 2.45 -4.48 33.00
N GLY A 917 3.37 -5.42 33.26
CA GLY A 917 3.68 -6.54 32.36
C GLY A 917 2.47 -7.40 31.99
N PHE A 918 1.64 -7.78 32.97
CA PHE A 918 0.43 -8.57 32.71
C PHE A 918 -0.65 -7.78 31.94
N ALA A 919 -0.76 -6.48 32.19
CA ALA A 919 -1.72 -5.63 31.47
C ALA A 919 -1.32 -5.50 29.99
N ARG A 920 -0.04 -5.20 29.72
CA ARG A 920 0.51 -5.11 28.36
C ARG A 920 0.47 -6.44 27.61
N GLN A 921 0.81 -7.54 28.28
CA GLN A 921 0.65 -8.88 27.71
C GLN A 921 -0.80 -9.13 27.29
N SER A 922 -1.76 -8.79 28.15
CA SER A 922 -3.17 -9.05 27.86
C SER A 922 -3.67 -8.21 26.69
N GLU A 923 -3.28 -6.93 26.63
CA GLU A 923 -3.54 -6.02 25.52
C GLU A 923 -3.04 -6.61 24.19
N LEU A 924 -1.81 -7.12 24.16
CA LEU A 924 -1.19 -7.69 22.95
C LEU A 924 -1.72 -9.08 22.58
N ALA A 925 -2.02 -9.94 23.57
CA ALA A 925 -2.42 -11.32 23.35
C ALA A 925 -3.90 -11.49 23.00
N SER A 926 -4.76 -10.54 23.41
CA SER A 926 -6.22 -10.68 23.21
C SER A 926 -6.62 -10.81 21.73
N PRO A 927 -6.08 -10.00 20.79
CA PRO A 927 -6.38 -10.17 19.36
C PRO A 927 -5.95 -11.55 18.84
N VAL A 928 -4.81 -12.07 19.28
CA VAL A 928 -4.31 -13.39 18.87
C VAL A 928 -5.24 -14.51 19.35
N LEU A 929 -5.73 -14.45 20.59
CA LEU A 929 -6.59 -15.50 21.15
C LEU A 929 -7.97 -15.59 20.50
N LEU A 930 -8.41 -14.51 19.86
CA LEU A 930 -9.72 -14.39 19.23
C LEU A 930 -9.66 -14.44 17.70
N SER A 931 -8.45 -14.58 17.15
CA SER A 931 -8.15 -14.72 15.73
C SER A 931 -8.74 -15.98 15.09
N ASP A 932 -8.91 -15.96 13.77
CA ASP A 932 -9.26 -17.15 12.98
C ASP A 932 -8.15 -18.19 13.09
N ASP A 933 -6.89 -17.76 13.17
CA ASP A 933 -5.74 -18.65 13.40
C ASP A 933 -5.87 -19.43 14.73
N ALA A 934 -6.30 -18.78 15.82
CA ALA A 934 -6.50 -19.48 17.09
C ALA A 934 -7.61 -20.54 17.00
N ARG A 935 -8.70 -20.23 16.30
CA ARG A 935 -9.80 -21.18 16.05
C ARG A 935 -9.34 -22.35 15.19
N GLU A 936 -8.61 -22.07 14.13
CA GLU A 936 -8.04 -23.06 13.23
C GLU A 936 -7.05 -23.97 13.94
N GLY A 937 -6.16 -23.42 14.77
CA GLY A 937 -5.21 -24.21 15.54
C GLY A 937 -5.90 -25.23 16.46
N VAL A 938 -6.96 -24.81 17.16
CA VAL A 938 -7.78 -25.72 17.98
C VAL A 938 -8.49 -26.78 17.13
N ALA A 939 -9.08 -26.37 16.00
CA ALA A 939 -9.80 -27.27 15.11
C ALA A 939 -8.88 -28.31 14.46
N ALA A 940 -7.75 -27.88 13.90
CA ALA A 940 -6.75 -28.72 13.26
C ALA A 940 -6.14 -29.74 14.24
N PHE A 941 -5.85 -29.29 15.47
CA PHE A 941 -5.39 -30.18 16.54
C PHE A 941 -6.42 -31.27 16.88
N ALA A 942 -7.69 -30.89 17.06
CA ALA A 942 -8.77 -31.85 17.34
C ALA A 942 -9.00 -32.83 16.18
N GLN A 943 -8.84 -32.37 14.93
CA GLN A 943 -9.03 -33.14 13.71
C GLN A 943 -7.78 -33.92 13.27
N LYS A 944 -6.63 -33.72 13.93
CA LYS A 944 -5.33 -34.32 13.59
C LYS A 944 -4.89 -34.06 12.14
N ARG A 945 -5.11 -32.84 11.66
CA ARG A 945 -4.65 -32.38 10.34
C ARG A 945 -3.68 -31.20 10.49
N PRO A 946 -2.86 -30.90 9.48
CA PRO A 946 -2.10 -29.65 9.44
C PRO A 946 -3.05 -28.43 9.50
N PRO A 947 -2.67 -27.38 10.24
CA PRO A 947 -3.41 -26.13 10.25
C PRO A 947 -3.18 -25.33 8.96
N VAL A 948 -4.14 -24.49 8.60
CA VAL A 948 -4.04 -23.53 7.50
C VAL A 948 -4.13 -22.12 8.06
N TRP A 949 -2.97 -21.48 8.24
CA TRP A 949 -2.90 -20.14 8.81
C TRP A 949 -3.29 -19.06 7.81
N THR A 950 -4.14 -18.14 8.24
CA THR A 950 -4.58 -17.00 7.43
C THR A 950 -4.01 -15.67 7.92
N GLY A 951 -3.45 -15.62 9.13
CA GLY A 951 -2.89 -14.40 9.72
C GLY A 951 -3.94 -13.37 10.12
N ARG A 952 -5.14 -13.86 10.48
CA ARG A 952 -6.31 -13.07 10.85
C ARG A 952 -6.93 -13.64 12.11
#